data_AF-A0A3S1BVN2-F1
#
_entry.id   AF-A0A3S1BVN2-F1
#
_cell.length_a   1.000
_cell.length_b   1.000
_cell.length_c   1.000
_cell.angle_alpha   90.00
_cell.angle_beta   90.00
_cell.angle_gamma   90.00
#
_symmetry.space_group_name_H-M   'P 1'
#
loop_
_entity.id
_entity.type
_entity.pdbx_description
1 polymer ?
#
loop_
_entity_poly.entity_id
_entity_poly.type
_entity_poly.pdbx_seq_one_letter_code
_entity_poly.pdbx_strand_id
1 'polypeptide(L)'
;MQRRSIKTSDEMPLKIKVGSPKEGAAMGTTFWTLALALAVVTCYTSCVAEAASASDACSAFIYPGPDDVDIKFAAIYGIHSSNETGCSAQPGLTAVQIALAMQWAVSLLNGDNSTGSFIPGVKIGLDVYDDCNQEYLAARHTGSIAAQSSMGQPAQCSLDQRSTPQQDIPVAGIIGTTRSQTTTMVTRVARSTNIPVVGLAATLAELSDKTKYPGFVRTMPSDVLQAQAIIDLALEFQWSYIVGIFSNDNYGQMGMERLQALAVEHRICVSAVTSVDILGQLDQDGLEIFLRVTLSSKVESSNGTLGVVYFGQHDGLTHLLRLARVWASMWLDVGHVLDSVHWVVSDAVILGSDLIDLVLDQTRIAGVGMVTAELASFRDFELGLLTSPPDWVKGDKWREALGVLATARYGCESYNLSSGLPAGCSWGGSSLYSGYLAAALDSVYLLANTLRNVQSELCKGQPGLCESFREVLEEGLLASYNLSQFSYTDLPASHVPTEFGVSGRALVPDGGDFLVRNQSCYDIKFKYDSADEFVSIGSYTLDGVDLLPEASSIMPASGCRRVCEECQDLGAKSYEFVDGDYVILGIFSVHWKGKDASFKCGEFRENSDSFPAMKAFVHAVEKLRADTGIRFGYVAIDDCYSPLTATRMISKIMSGDLEVICKHTHVPLDPKKVVVGVGAQSSPVTIAVLPLLQNLDIPLISF
;
A
#
# COMPACT_ATOMS: atom_id res chain seq x y z
N MET A 1 17.58 -13.23 62.98
CA MET A 1 16.31 -12.82 63.63
C MET A 1 15.30 -12.53 62.53
N GLN A 2 14.03 -12.89 62.78
CA GLN A 2 12.89 -13.02 61.86
C GLN A 2 12.75 -11.95 60.75
N ARG A 3 12.39 -12.38 59.54
CA ARG A 3 11.54 -11.63 58.60
C ARG A 3 10.50 -12.56 57.96
N ARG A 4 9.22 -12.31 58.28
CA ARG A 4 8.02 -12.52 57.42
C ARG A 4 8.10 -11.46 56.28
N SER A 5 7.52 -11.53 55.08
CA SER A 5 6.38 -12.23 54.48
C SER A 5 6.35 -11.99 52.95
N ILE A 6 5.71 -12.89 52.17
CA ILE A 6 4.99 -12.69 50.86
C ILE A 6 5.84 -12.32 49.61
N LYS A 7 5.64 -12.82 48.38
CA LYS A 7 4.93 -13.94 47.70
C LYS A 7 5.42 -13.87 46.23
N THR A 8 5.64 -15.01 45.58
CA THR A 8 5.31 -15.19 44.15
C THR A 8 4.91 -16.65 43.93
N SER A 9 3.70 -16.82 43.37
CA SER A 9 3.00 -18.05 42.97
C SER A 9 3.62 -18.59 41.66
N ASP A 10 4.03 -19.85 41.64
CA ASP A 10 3.28 -21.05 41.20
C ASP A 10 3.43 -21.34 39.69
N GLU A 11 4.47 -22.11 39.38
CA GLU A 11 4.46 -23.11 38.30
C GLU A 11 4.66 -24.48 38.97
N MET A 12 3.75 -25.45 38.77
CA MET A 12 4.06 -26.88 38.51
C MET A 12 2.81 -27.80 38.55
N PRO A 13 2.89 -29.01 37.96
CA PRO A 13 1.81 -29.66 37.22
C PRO A 13 1.00 -30.70 38.02
N LEU A 14 -0.22 -30.97 37.56
CA LEU A 14 -1.08 -32.04 38.06
C LEU A 14 -0.65 -33.42 37.50
N LYS A 15 -0.15 -34.29 38.39
CA LYS A 15 -0.09 -35.74 38.20
C LYS A 15 -1.45 -36.37 38.56
N ILE A 16 -2.07 -37.07 37.62
CA ILE A 16 -3.26 -37.90 37.87
C ILE A 16 -2.81 -39.34 38.16
N LYS A 17 -3.21 -39.85 39.33
CA LYS A 17 -3.02 -41.25 39.76
C LYS A 17 -4.15 -42.11 39.18
N VAL A 18 -3.80 -43.20 38.48
CA VAL A 18 -4.74 -44.22 38.01
C VAL A 18 -4.85 -45.32 39.07
N GLY A 19 -6.06 -45.54 39.61
CA GLY A 19 -6.42 -46.69 40.43
C GLY A 19 -7.26 -47.68 39.62
N SER A 20 -6.94 -48.97 39.71
CA SER A 20 -7.60 -50.08 39.01
C SER A 20 -8.99 -50.43 39.58
N PRO A 21 -9.89 -51.01 38.76
CA PRO A 21 -11.31 -51.21 39.11
C PRO A 21 -11.60 -52.60 39.71
N LYS A 22 -12.66 -52.70 40.53
CA LYS A 22 -13.40 -53.95 40.74
C LYS A 22 -14.90 -53.72 40.57
N GLU A 23 -15.43 -54.47 39.60
CA GLU A 23 -16.74 -55.14 39.49
C GLU A 23 -18.03 -54.37 39.83
N GLY A 24 -18.88 -54.20 38.80
CA GLY A 24 -20.31 -53.93 39.01
C GLY A 24 -21.08 -53.38 37.79
N ALA A 25 -21.86 -54.27 37.16
CA ALA A 25 -23.13 -54.01 36.47
C ALA A 25 -23.15 -53.42 35.03
N ALA A 26 -23.62 -54.28 34.12
CA ALA A 26 -23.86 -54.09 32.70
C ALA A 26 -25.09 -53.21 32.37
N MET A 27 -25.08 -51.94 32.79
CA MET A 27 -26.05 -50.91 32.34
C MET A 27 -25.38 -49.65 31.77
N GLY A 28 -24.06 -49.64 31.63
CA GLY A 28 -23.31 -48.49 31.13
C GLY A 28 -23.07 -48.48 29.62
N THR A 29 -22.97 -49.64 28.97
CA THR A 29 -22.46 -49.70 27.59
C THR A 29 -23.40 -49.04 26.59
N THR A 30 -24.72 -49.22 26.70
CA THR A 30 -25.71 -48.58 25.81
C THR A 30 -25.78 -47.07 26.00
N PHE A 31 -25.62 -46.58 27.23
CA PHE A 31 -25.66 -45.14 27.54
C PHE A 31 -24.40 -44.43 27.06
N TRP A 32 -23.23 -45.07 27.22
CA TRP A 32 -21.97 -44.56 26.70
C TRP A 32 -21.89 -44.61 25.18
N THR A 33 -22.45 -45.64 24.52
CA THR A 33 -22.52 -45.66 23.05
C THR A 33 -23.48 -44.61 22.51
N LEU A 34 -24.62 -44.35 23.17
CA LEU A 34 -25.54 -43.29 22.78
C LEU A 34 -24.94 -41.91 23.03
N ALA A 35 -24.25 -41.70 24.15
CA ALA A 35 -23.59 -40.43 24.47
C ALA A 35 -22.41 -40.16 23.53
N LEU A 36 -21.64 -41.18 23.15
CA LEU A 36 -20.56 -41.04 22.17
C LEU A 36 -21.13 -40.78 20.76
N ALA A 37 -22.20 -41.48 20.38
CA ALA A 37 -22.88 -41.23 19.11
C ALA A 37 -23.50 -39.83 19.08
N LEU A 38 -24.10 -39.36 20.18
CA LEU A 38 -24.67 -38.02 20.29
C LEU A 38 -23.56 -36.97 20.28
N ALA A 39 -22.41 -37.20 20.91
CA ALA A 39 -21.25 -36.32 20.90
C ALA A 39 -20.58 -36.26 19.52
N VAL A 40 -20.49 -37.38 18.81
CA VAL A 40 -19.99 -37.44 17.44
C VAL A 40 -20.98 -36.77 16.49
N VAL A 41 -22.29 -36.98 16.66
CA VAL A 41 -23.32 -36.30 15.87
C VAL A 41 -23.34 -34.81 16.18
N THR A 42 -23.26 -34.37 17.43
CA THR A 42 -23.21 -32.94 17.76
C THR A 42 -21.92 -32.30 17.25
N CYS A 43 -20.77 -32.96 17.41
CA CYS A 43 -19.51 -32.49 16.86
C CYS A 43 -19.53 -32.45 15.33
N TYR A 44 -20.12 -33.46 14.68
CA TYR A 44 -20.30 -33.49 13.22
C TYR A 44 -21.29 -32.41 12.77
N THR A 45 -22.40 -32.18 13.47
CA THR A 45 -23.36 -31.11 13.14
C THR A 45 -22.80 -29.73 13.43
N SER A 46 -21.98 -29.56 14.48
CA SER A 46 -21.29 -28.31 14.79
C SER A 46 -20.20 -28.02 13.76
N CYS A 47 -19.44 -29.05 13.36
CA CYS A 47 -18.40 -28.92 12.34
C CYS A 47 -19.00 -28.71 10.94
N VAL A 48 -20.14 -29.34 10.63
CA VAL A 48 -20.92 -29.09 9.41
C VAL A 48 -21.60 -27.72 9.45
N ALA A 49 -22.05 -27.25 10.62
CA ALA A 49 -22.60 -25.90 10.79
C ALA A 49 -21.53 -24.81 10.70
N GLU A 50 -20.30 -25.05 11.19
CA GLU A 50 -19.13 -24.17 11.00
C GLU A 50 -18.62 -24.21 9.56
N ALA A 51 -18.66 -25.38 8.89
CA ALA A 51 -18.37 -25.46 7.47
C ALA A 51 -19.43 -24.76 6.59
N ALA A 52 -20.71 -24.83 7.00
CA ALA A 52 -21.80 -24.11 6.33
C ALA A 52 -21.80 -22.60 6.63
N SER A 53 -21.39 -22.18 7.83
CA SER A 53 -21.21 -20.75 8.15
C SER A 53 -19.98 -20.16 7.47
N ALA A 54 -18.92 -20.96 7.25
CA ALA A 54 -17.76 -20.57 6.45
C ALA A 54 -18.12 -20.35 4.96
N SER A 55 -19.08 -21.11 4.42
CA SER A 55 -19.57 -20.89 3.04
C SER A 55 -20.50 -19.69 2.89
N ASP A 56 -21.30 -19.36 3.91
CA ASP A 56 -22.11 -18.12 3.95
C ASP A 56 -21.24 -16.86 4.18
N ALA A 57 -20.02 -17.00 4.70
CA ALA A 57 -19.11 -15.88 4.95
C ALA A 57 -18.42 -15.31 3.70
N CYS A 58 -18.48 -15.98 2.54
CA CYS A 58 -17.82 -15.52 1.31
C CYS A 58 -18.66 -14.49 0.53
N SER A 59 -19.94 -14.78 0.27
CA SER A 59 -20.86 -13.89 -0.48
C SER A 59 -21.12 -12.57 0.25
N ALA A 60 -20.93 -12.55 1.56
CA ALA A 60 -21.04 -11.37 2.41
C ALA A 60 -20.06 -10.23 2.06
N PHE A 61 -19.08 -10.45 1.18
CA PHE A 61 -18.08 -9.45 0.79
C PHE A 61 -18.04 -9.20 -0.72
N ILE A 62 -19.02 -9.66 -1.48
CA ILE A 62 -19.01 -9.55 -2.94
C ILE A 62 -20.18 -8.70 -3.41
N TYR A 63 -19.89 -7.76 -4.29
CA TYR A 63 -20.83 -6.94 -5.04
C TYR A 63 -20.86 -7.50 -6.47
N PRO A 64 -21.83 -8.38 -6.77
CA PRO A 64 -21.89 -9.08 -8.04
C PRO A 64 -22.26 -8.13 -9.19
N GLY A 65 -21.69 -8.38 -10.37
CA GLY A 65 -22.12 -7.76 -11.61
C GLY A 65 -23.29 -8.51 -12.26
N PRO A 66 -23.62 -8.21 -13.53
CA PRO A 66 -24.57 -8.99 -14.32
C PRO A 66 -24.09 -10.43 -14.57
N ASP A 67 -25.01 -11.40 -14.55
CA ASP A 67 -24.70 -12.83 -14.71
C ASP A 67 -24.64 -13.31 -16.18
N ASP A 68 -25.28 -12.59 -17.11
CA ASP A 68 -25.30 -12.91 -18.55
C ASP A 68 -24.03 -12.39 -19.25
N VAL A 69 -22.89 -13.03 -18.97
CA VAL A 69 -21.56 -12.61 -19.42
C VAL A 69 -20.69 -13.78 -19.87
N ASP A 70 -19.74 -13.51 -20.77
CA ASP A 70 -18.84 -14.51 -21.37
C ASP A 70 -17.46 -14.54 -20.67
N ILE A 71 -17.01 -13.41 -20.12
CA ILE A 71 -15.72 -13.24 -19.42
C ILE A 71 -15.94 -12.34 -18.20
N LYS A 72 -15.21 -12.54 -17.11
CA LYS A 72 -15.24 -11.67 -15.92
C LYS A 72 -13.92 -10.94 -15.68
N PHE A 73 -14.03 -9.71 -15.19
CA PHE A 73 -13.02 -9.04 -14.40
C PHE A 73 -13.35 -9.18 -12.92
N ALA A 74 -12.33 -9.28 -12.08
CA ALA A 74 -12.49 -9.23 -10.63
C ALA A 74 -11.86 -7.94 -10.10
N ALA A 75 -12.61 -7.10 -9.40
CA ALA A 75 -12.04 -5.97 -8.68
C ALA A 75 -11.89 -6.31 -7.20
N ILE A 76 -10.73 -6.09 -6.58
CA ILE A 76 -10.50 -6.35 -5.15
C ILE A 76 -10.04 -5.05 -4.49
N TYR A 77 -10.79 -4.50 -3.56
CA TYR A 77 -10.37 -3.33 -2.77
C TYR A 77 -11.31 -3.06 -1.59
N GLY A 78 -10.88 -2.17 -0.69
CA GLY A 78 -11.61 -1.89 0.54
C GLY A 78 -12.78 -0.95 0.31
N ILE A 79 -14.00 -1.50 0.26
CA ILE A 79 -15.23 -0.70 0.26
C ILE A 79 -15.58 -0.29 1.70
N HIS A 80 -15.36 -1.20 2.65
CA HIS A 80 -15.47 -0.91 4.07
C HIS A 80 -14.09 -0.64 4.71
N SER A 81 -14.07 0.08 5.83
CA SER A 81 -12.86 0.22 6.65
C SER A 81 -12.67 -0.99 7.56
N SER A 82 -11.45 -1.19 8.08
CA SER A 82 -11.16 -2.25 9.04
C SER A 82 -11.67 -1.89 10.44
N ASN A 83 -12.26 -2.84 11.17
CA ASN A 83 -12.58 -2.73 12.60
C ASN A 83 -12.04 -3.94 13.40
N GLU A 84 -12.16 -3.91 14.73
CA GLU A 84 -11.69 -4.99 15.62
C GLU A 84 -12.39 -6.36 15.36
N THR A 85 -13.56 -6.36 14.71
CA THR A 85 -14.38 -7.55 14.44
C THR A 85 -14.45 -7.94 12.96
N GLY A 86 -13.64 -7.33 12.09
CA GLY A 86 -13.73 -7.45 10.63
C GLY A 86 -13.93 -6.10 9.92
N CYS A 87 -15.07 -5.91 9.27
CA CYS A 87 -15.36 -4.75 8.41
C CYS A 87 -16.27 -3.74 9.12
N SER A 88 -16.16 -2.45 8.76
CA SER A 88 -17.08 -1.41 9.22
C SER A 88 -18.53 -1.70 8.83
N ALA A 89 -19.47 -1.05 9.53
CA ALA A 89 -20.90 -1.26 9.32
C ALA A 89 -21.48 -0.51 8.11
N GLN A 90 -20.75 0.47 7.56
CA GLN A 90 -21.17 1.24 6.38
C GLN A 90 -20.02 1.33 5.37
N PRO A 91 -20.32 1.30 4.06
CA PRO A 91 -19.33 1.42 3.01
C PRO A 91 -18.90 2.88 2.85
N GLY A 92 -17.65 3.10 2.42
CA GLY A 92 -17.14 4.42 2.09
C GLY A 92 -17.69 4.95 0.76
N LEU A 93 -18.13 6.21 0.73
CA LEU A 93 -18.69 6.85 -0.47
C LEU A 93 -17.73 6.77 -1.67
N THR A 94 -16.46 7.14 -1.48
CA THR A 94 -15.46 7.16 -2.56
C THR A 94 -15.20 5.77 -3.15
N ALA A 95 -15.21 4.73 -2.31
CA ALA A 95 -15.03 3.35 -2.72
C ALA A 95 -16.25 2.80 -3.47
N VAL A 96 -17.47 3.18 -3.05
CA VAL A 96 -18.72 2.89 -3.78
C VAL A 96 -18.71 3.54 -5.17
N GLN A 97 -18.28 4.81 -5.27
CA GLN A 97 -18.18 5.48 -6.57
C GLN A 97 -17.23 4.76 -7.52
N ILE A 98 -16.07 4.31 -7.03
CA ILE A 98 -15.12 3.51 -7.84
C ILE A 98 -15.79 2.22 -8.34
N ALA A 99 -16.57 1.54 -7.49
CA ALA A 99 -17.27 0.30 -7.84
C ALA A 99 -18.22 0.53 -9.01
N LEU A 100 -19.06 1.57 -8.85
CA LEU A 100 -20.07 1.95 -9.84
C LEU A 100 -19.43 2.47 -11.12
N ALA A 101 -18.30 3.17 -11.05
CA ALA A 101 -17.58 3.64 -12.22
C ALA A 101 -17.00 2.49 -13.04
N MET A 102 -16.45 1.45 -12.39
CA MET A 102 -15.99 0.26 -13.11
C MET A 102 -17.15 -0.53 -13.72
N GLN A 103 -18.27 -0.69 -13.00
CA GLN A 103 -19.49 -1.30 -13.54
C GLN A 103 -20.03 -0.51 -14.74
N TRP A 104 -20.01 0.82 -14.66
CA TRP A 104 -20.37 1.70 -15.75
C TRP A 104 -19.46 1.52 -16.96
N ALA A 105 -18.14 1.50 -16.77
CA ALA A 105 -17.19 1.24 -17.85
C ALA A 105 -17.48 -0.09 -18.55
N VAL A 106 -17.74 -1.15 -17.78
CA VAL A 106 -18.14 -2.44 -18.34
C VAL A 106 -19.47 -2.35 -19.10
N SER A 107 -20.44 -1.57 -18.62
CA SER A 107 -21.70 -1.35 -19.35
C SER A 107 -21.49 -0.63 -20.69
N LEU A 108 -20.59 0.36 -20.73
CA LEU A 108 -20.22 1.03 -21.98
C LEU A 108 -19.53 0.07 -22.95
N LEU A 109 -18.62 -0.78 -22.44
CA LEU A 109 -17.92 -1.79 -23.23
C LEU A 109 -18.87 -2.85 -23.78
N ASN A 110 -19.91 -3.23 -23.06
CA ASN A 110 -20.91 -4.18 -23.53
C ASN A 110 -21.84 -3.59 -24.62
N GLY A 111 -21.96 -2.26 -24.66
CA GLY A 111 -22.76 -1.52 -25.64
C GLY A 111 -24.26 -1.81 -25.57
N ASP A 112 -24.99 -1.37 -26.59
CA ASP A 112 -26.42 -1.64 -26.74
C ASP A 112 -26.72 -2.43 -28.03
N ASN A 113 -28.00 -2.65 -28.34
CA ASN A 113 -28.42 -3.37 -29.54
C ASN A 113 -27.98 -2.71 -30.86
N SER A 114 -27.65 -1.41 -30.83
CA SER A 114 -27.24 -0.64 -32.01
C SER A 114 -25.72 -0.58 -32.19
N THR A 115 -24.97 -0.54 -31.09
CA THR A 115 -23.50 -0.42 -31.10
C THR A 115 -22.78 -1.77 -30.98
N GLY A 116 -23.44 -2.78 -30.41
CA GLY A 116 -22.85 -4.09 -30.12
C GLY A 116 -21.75 -4.01 -29.05
N SER A 117 -21.13 -5.14 -28.72
CA SER A 117 -20.07 -5.19 -27.71
C SER A 117 -18.70 -4.76 -28.27
N PHE A 118 -17.89 -4.10 -27.44
CA PHE A 118 -16.55 -3.58 -27.75
C PHE A 118 -15.61 -4.69 -28.24
N ILE A 119 -15.68 -5.86 -27.58
CA ILE A 119 -15.15 -7.11 -28.13
C ILE A 119 -16.30 -7.76 -28.89
N PRO A 120 -16.23 -7.91 -30.22
CA PRO A 120 -17.37 -8.36 -31.01
C PRO A 120 -17.90 -9.71 -30.53
N GLY A 121 -19.17 -9.74 -30.10
CA GLY A 121 -19.85 -10.97 -29.65
C GLY A 121 -19.42 -11.51 -28.29
N VAL A 122 -18.73 -10.72 -27.46
CA VAL A 122 -18.28 -11.11 -26.12
C VAL A 122 -18.75 -10.07 -25.10
N LYS A 123 -19.49 -10.50 -24.07
CA LYS A 123 -19.93 -9.68 -22.94
C LYS A 123 -18.97 -9.83 -21.75
N ILE A 124 -18.61 -8.69 -21.17
CA ILE A 124 -17.73 -8.59 -20.00
C ILE A 124 -18.60 -8.41 -18.75
N GLY A 125 -18.30 -9.16 -17.69
CA GLY A 125 -18.82 -8.97 -16.34
C GLY A 125 -17.75 -8.41 -15.40
N LEU A 126 -18.20 -7.87 -14.27
CA LEU A 126 -17.34 -7.39 -13.20
C LEU A 126 -17.91 -7.79 -11.85
N ASP A 127 -17.14 -8.53 -11.07
CA ASP A 127 -17.45 -8.80 -9.66
C ASP A 127 -16.50 -7.98 -8.78
N VAL A 128 -17.04 -7.27 -7.79
CA VAL A 128 -16.24 -6.46 -6.86
C VAL A 128 -16.18 -7.13 -5.50
N TYR A 129 -14.98 -7.43 -5.04
CA TYR A 129 -14.65 -8.11 -3.80
C TYR A 129 -14.15 -7.09 -2.77
N ASP A 130 -14.85 -6.99 -1.67
CA ASP A 130 -14.51 -6.12 -0.56
C ASP A 130 -13.46 -6.79 0.33
N ASP A 131 -12.25 -6.23 0.36
CA ASP A 131 -11.17 -6.68 1.24
C ASP A 131 -11.21 -6.00 2.62
N CYS A 132 -12.12 -5.03 2.82
CA CYS A 132 -12.22 -4.22 4.03
C CYS A 132 -10.89 -3.61 4.51
N ASN A 133 -9.99 -3.32 3.58
CA ASN A 133 -8.62 -2.88 3.81
C ASN A 133 -7.76 -3.86 4.62
N GLN A 134 -8.08 -5.16 4.59
CA GLN A 134 -7.40 -6.23 5.33
C GLN A 134 -6.67 -7.19 4.39
N GLU A 135 -5.38 -7.39 4.67
CA GLU A 135 -4.46 -8.22 3.87
C GLU A 135 -4.93 -9.67 3.71
N TYR A 136 -5.45 -10.29 4.78
CA TYR A 136 -5.89 -11.68 4.71
C TYR A 136 -7.15 -11.86 3.85
N LEU A 137 -8.07 -10.89 3.84
CA LEU A 137 -9.26 -10.93 2.99
C LEU A 137 -8.87 -10.78 1.53
N ALA A 138 -7.97 -9.83 1.23
CA ALA A 138 -7.42 -9.64 -0.11
C ALA A 138 -6.74 -10.91 -0.64
N ALA A 139 -5.90 -11.56 0.19
CA ALA A 139 -5.26 -12.82 -0.15
C ALA A 139 -6.26 -13.95 -0.39
N ARG A 140 -7.30 -14.05 0.46
CA ARG A 140 -8.36 -15.05 0.33
C ARG A 140 -9.15 -14.90 -0.97
N HIS A 141 -9.59 -13.68 -1.29
CA HIS A 141 -10.32 -13.38 -2.53
C HIS A 141 -9.48 -13.72 -3.76
N THR A 142 -8.21 -13.32 -3.75
CA THR A 142 -7.27 -13.62 -4.83
C THR A 142 -7.05 -15.13 -4.99
N GLY A 143 -6.89 -15.86 -3.89
CA GLY A 143 -6.74 -17.31 -3.93
C GLY A 143 -7.96 -18.03 -4.51
N SER A 144 -9.17 -17.51 -4.23
CA SER A 144 -10.41 -18.04 -4.81
C SER A 144 -10.48 -17.82 -6.31
N ILE A 145 -10.11 -16.63 -6.79
CA ILE A 145 -10.04 -16.30 -8.22
C ILE A 145 -8.99 -17.17 -8.92
N ALA A 146 -7.80 -17.29 -8.32
CA ALA A 146 -6.72 -18.13 -8.82
C ALA A 146 -7.12 -19.60 -8.99
N ALA A 147 -7.89 -20.13 -8.03
CA ALA A 147 -8.37 -21.51 -8.06
C ALA A 147 -9.37 -21.77 -9.19
N GLN A 148 -10.23 -20.79 -9.53
CA GLN A 148 -11.16 -20.88 -10.66
C GLN A 148 -10.39 -20.99 -11.98
N SER A 149 -9.41 -20.11 -12.20
CA SER A 149 -8.70 -20.05 -13.47
C SER A 149 -7.75 -21.24 -13.70
N SER A 150 -7.14 -21.79 -12.64
CA SER A 150 -6.04 -22.77 -12.78
C SER A 150 -6.44 -24.24 -12.69
N MET A 151 -7.60 -24.57 -12.11
CA MET A 151 -7.91 -25.99 -11.81
C MET A 151 -9.29 -26.46 -12.25
N GLY A 152 -10.12 -25.60 -12.88
CA GLY A 152 -11.52 -25.94 -13.17
C GLY A 152 -12.26 -26.45 -11.93
N GLN A 153 -11.82 -26.01 -10.74
CA GLN A 153 -12.40 -26.41 -9.47
C GLN A 153 -13.38 -25.33 -9.04
N PRO A 154 -14.55 -25.73 -8.48
CA PRO A 154 -15.50 -24.78 -7.96
C PRO A 154 -14.83 -23.96 -6.86
N ALA A 155 -14.84 -22.64 -7.00
CA ALA A 155 -14.36 -21.74 -5.97
C ALA A 155 -15.10 -22.00 -4.65
N GLN A 156 -14.34 -22.09 -3.56
CA GLN A 156 -14.90 -22.10 -2.20
C GLN A 156 -15.70 -20.81 -1.91
N CYS A 157 -15.35 -19.69 -2.56
CA CYS A 157 -16.12 -18.45 -2.56
C CYS A 157 -16.67 -18.17 -3.97
N SER A 158 -17.70 -18.93 -4.39
CA SER A 158 -18.49 -18.65 -5.60
C SER A 158 -19.83 -18.00 -5.24
N LEU A 159 -20.30 -17.06 -6.07
CA LEU A 159 -21.62 -16.44 -5.95
C LEU A 159 -22.76 -17.46 -6.20
N ASP A 160 -22.46 -18.54 -6.93
CA ASP A 160 -23.43 -19.53 -7.36
C ASP A 160 -23.38 -20.81 -6.53
N GLN A 161 -24.15 -20.85 -5.43
CA GLN A 161 -24.45 -22.11 -4.75
C GLN A 161 -25.84 -22.69 -5.09
N ARG A 162 -26.61 -22.07 -6.01
CA ARG A 162 -28.03 -22.44 -6.20
C ARG A 162 -28.54 -22.76 -7.60
N SER A 163 -27.73 -22.85 -8.65
CA SER A 163 -28.30 -23.22 -9.96
C SER A 163 -27.32 -23.87 -10.93
N THR A 164 -27.48 -25.19 -11.10
CA THR A 164 -26.99 -26.00 -12.25
C THR A 164 -25.48 -25.94 -12.54
N PRO A 165 -24.90 -26.89 -13.30
CA PRO A 165 -23.52 -26.75 -13.77
C PRO A 165 -23.46 -25.62 -14.80
N GLN A 166 -23.40 -24.38 -14.30
CA GLN A 166 -23.16 -23.20 -15.11
C GLN A 166 -21.69 -23.19 -15.49
N GLN A 167 -21.44 -22.97 -16.78
CA GLN A 167 -20.12 -22.95 -17.42
C GLN A 167 -19.17 -22.03 -16.63
N ASP A 168 -18.00 -22.52 -16.23
CA ASP A 168 -17.01 -21.72 -15.50
C ASP A 168 -16.62 -20.49 -16.35
N ILE A 169 -17.04 -19.29 -15.92
CA ILE A 169 -16.77 -18.05 -16.64
C ILE A 169 -15.32 -17.64 -16.33
N PRO A 170 -14.44 -17.50 -17.34
CA PRO A 170 -13.03 -17.21 -17.09
C PRO A 170 -12.83 -15.81 -16.52
N VAL A 171 -11.94 -15.70 -15.52
CA VAL A 171 -11.49 -14.41 -14.99
C VAL A 171 -10.25 -13.96 -15.73
N ALA A 172 -10.39 -12.90 -16.54
CA ALA A 172 -9.33 -12.44 -17.46
C ALA A 172 -8.35 -11.44 -16.84
N GLY A 173 -8.64 -10.92 -15.64
CA GLY A 173 -7.80 -9.94 -14.96
C GLY A 173 -8.35 -9.55 -13.60
N ILE A 174 -7.45 -9.09 -12.73
CA ILE A 174 -7.77 -8.54 -11.41
C ILE A 174 -7.49 -7.03 -11.43
N ILE A 175 -8.40 -6.23 -10.89
CA ILE A 175 -8.25 -4.77 -10.74
C ILE A 175 -8.20 -4.45 -9.24
N GLY A 176 -7.22 -3.67 -8.79
CA GLY A 176 -7.05 -3.33 -7.36
C GLY A 176 -5.63 -3.48 -6.83
N THR A 177 -5.36 -3.10 -5.58
CA THR A 177 -6.30 -2.70 -4.52
C THR A 177 -6.21 -1.19 -4.19
N THR A 178 -6.86 -0.76 -3.11
CA THR A 178 -6.79 0.62 -2.57
C THR A 178 -5.56 0.90 -1.72
N ARG A 179 -4.91 -0.12 -1.13
CA ARG A 179 -3.74 0.03 -0.26
C ARG A 179 -2.55 -0.74 -0.80
N SER A 180 -1.37 -0.14 -0.73
CA SER A 180 -0.12 -0.76 -1.13
C SER A 180 0.13 -2.11 -0.43
N GLN A 181 -0.26 -2.24 0.84
CA GLN A 181 -0.15 -3.47 1.62
C GLN A 181 -1.03 -4.59 1.06
N THR A 182 -2.33 -4.32 0.82
CA THR A 182 -3.24 -5.33 0.28
C THR A 182 -2.90 -5.67 -1.17
N THR A 183 -2.46 -4.70 -1.98
CA THR A 183 -1.96 -4.94 -3.35
C THR A 183 -0.74 -5.86 -3.35
N THR A 184 0.20 -5.66 -2.42
CA THR A 184 1.37 -6.54 -2.28
C THR A 184 0.95 -7.98 -2.00
N MET A 185 -0.10 -8.20 -1.19
CA MET A 185 -0.63 -9.54 -0.94
C MET A 185 -1.33 -10.14 -2.15
N VAL A 186 -2.22 -9.39 -2.81
CA VAL A 186 -2.90 -9.84 -4.05
C VAL A 186 -1.88 -10.26 -5.10
N THR A 187 -0.90 -9.42 -5.38
CA THR A 187 0.10 -9.68 -6.42
C THR A 187 1.01 -10.87 -6.09
N ARG A 188 1.35 -11.09 -4.82
CA ARG A 188 2.11 -12.27 -4.39
C ARG A 188 1.32 -13.57 -4.58
N VAL A 189 0.03 -13.57 -4.26
CA VAL A 189 -0.85 -14.74 -4.44
C VAL A 189 -1.10 -15.00 -5.93
N ALA A 190 -1.33 -13.95 -6.72
CA ALA A 190 -1.57 -14.05 -8.16
C ALA A 190 -0.29 -14.33 -8.98
N ARG A 191 0.90 -14.32 -8.36
CA ARG A 191 2.19 -14.45 -9.08
C ARG A 191 2.29 -15.70 -9.96
N SER A 192 1.63 -16.80 -9.59
CA SER A 192 1.70 -18.07 -10.31
C SER A 192 0.54 -18.32 -11.28
N THR A 193 -0.38 -17.37 -11.47
CA THR A 193 -1.63 -17.61 -12.23
C THR A 193 -1.62 -17.04 -13.64
N ASN A 194 -0.59 -16.27 -14.04
CA ASN A 194 -0.53 -15.50 -15.29
C ASN A 194 -1.73 -14.55 -15.51
N ILE A 195 -2.54 -14.32 -14.49
CA ILE A 195 -3.64 -13.35 -14.52
C ILE A 195 -3.03 -11.98 -14.25
N PRO A 196 -3.26 -10.98 -15.13
CA PRO A 196 -2.77 -9.63 -14.89
C PRO A 196 -3.48 -9.02 -13.68
N VAL A 197 -2.71 -8.35 -12.82
CA VAL A 197 -3.22 -7.53 -11.72
C VAL A 197 -2.96 -6.07 -12.05
N VAL A 198 -4.02 -5.28 -12.23
CA VAL A 198 -3.96 -3.86 -12.56
C VAL A 198 -4.32 -3.02 -11.33
N GLY A 199 -3.32 -2.38 -10.73
CA GLY A 199 -3.48 -1.50 -9.57
C GLY A 199 -4.21 -0.20 -9.89
N LEU A 200 -5.15 0.17 -9.02
CA LEU A 200 -5.96 1.39 -9.16
C LEU A 200 -5.52 2.55 -8.25
N ALA A 201 -4.95 2.27 -7.07
CA ALA A 201 -4.51 3.31 -6.12
C ALA A 201 -3.20 3.02 -5.39
N ALA A 202 -2.66 1.80 -5.45
CA ALA A 202 -1.38 1.48 -4.80
C ALA A 202 -0.18 2.13 -5.53
N THR A 203 0.47 3.08 -4.87
CA THR A 203 1.57 3.89 -5.42
C THR A 203 2.97 3.47 -4.96
N LEU A 204 3.08 2.44 -4.09
CA LEU A 204 4.36 1.93 -3.58
C LEU A 204 5.36 1.63 -4.71
N ALA A 205 6.58 2.16 -4.59
CA ALA A 205 7.62 2.05 -5.61
C ALA A 205 8.03 0.59 -5.91
N GLU A 206 8.09 -0.27 -4.88
CA GLU A 206 8.51 -1.66 -5.03
C GLU A 206 7.60 -2.46 -5.98
N LEU A 207 6.32 -2.10 -6.10
CA LEU A 207 5.37 -2.80 -6.97
C LEU A 207 5.73 -2.70 -8.46
N SER A 208 6.54 -1.72 -8.86
CA SER A 208 7.02 -1.61 -10.25
C SER A 208 8.11 -2.65 -10.59
N ASP A 209 8.70 -3.33 -9.61
CA ASP A 209 9.74 -4.35 -9.84
C ASP A 209 9.14 -5.63 -10.46
N LYS A 210 9.30 -5.79 -11.77
CA LYS A 210 8.79 -6.95 -12.52
C LYS A 210 9.49 -8.27 -12.22
N THR A 211 10.64 -8.25 -11.54
CA THR A 211 11.28 -9.48 -11.06
C THR A 211 10.51 -10.07 -9.87
N LYS A 212 9.94 -9.19 -9.04
CA LYS A 212 9.12 -9.54 -7.87
C LYS A 212 7.65 -9.70 -8.22
N TYR A 213 7.11 -8.79 -9.03
CA TYR A 213 5.69 -8.68 -9.37
C TYR A 213 5.50 -8.71 -10.90
N PRO A 214 5.79 -9.84 -11.57
CA PRO A 214 5.79 -9.93 -13.05
C PRO A 214 4.42 -9.66 -13.67
N GLY A 215 3.33 -10.03 -12.97
CA GLY A 215 1.97 -9.85 -13.45
C GLY A 215 1.27 -8.58 -12.97
N PHE A 216 1.95 -7.73 -12.20
CA PHE A 216 1.37 -6.48 -11.71
C PHE A 216 1.71 -5.33 -12.64
N VAL A 217 0.76 -4.46 -12.91
CA VAL A 217 0.95 -3.11 -13.45
C VAL A 217 -0.02 -2.17 -12.75
N ARG A 218 0.09 -0.86 -12.94
CA ARG A 218 -0.89 0.11 -12.45
C ARG A 218 -1.08 1.24 -13.44
N THR A 219 -2.20 1.94 -13.31
CA THR A 219 -2.54 3.14 -14.10
C THR A 219 -2.33 4.43 -13.31
N MET A 220 -1.83 4.32 -12.08
CA MET A 220 -1.39 5.44 -11.24
C MET A 220 0.14 5.55 -11.22
N PRO A 221 0.69 6.78 -11.11
CA PRO A 221 2.12 6.99 -10.94
C PRO A 221 2.65 6.45 -9.61
N SER A 222 3.92 6.07 -9.62
CA SER A 222 4.65 5.68 -8.41
C SER A 222 4.86 6.83 -7.44
N ASP A 223 4.96 6.53 -6.15
CA ASP A 223 5.46 7.44 -5.11
C ASP A 223 6.84 8.04 -5.42
N VAL A 224 7.61 7.43 -6.33
CA VAL A 224 8.84 8.04 -6.86
C VAL A 224 8.55 9.37 -7.54
N LEU A 225 7.50 9.43 -8.36
CA LEU A 225 7.07 10.64 -9.04
C LEU A 225 6.43 11.63 -8.06
N GLN A 226 5.66 11.14 -7.09
CA GLN A 226 5.08 12.00 -6.05
C GLN A 226 6.15 12.67 -5.18
N ALA A 227 7.18 11.91 -4.76
CA ALA A 227 8.29 12.45 -4.00
C ALA A 227 9.05 13.53 -4.80
N GLN A 228 9.20 13.34 -6.13
CA GLN A 228 9.72 14.37 -7.03
C GLN A 228 8.81 15.59 -7.04
N ALA A 229 7.50 15.41 -7.23
CA ALA A 229 6.53 16.50 -7.26
C ALA A 229 6.53 17.31 -5.95
N ILE A 230 6.66 16.66 -4.79
CA ILE A 230 6.76 17.32 -3.49
C ILE A 230 8.06 18.13 -3.39
N ILE A 231 9.19 17.61 -3.87
CA ILE A 231 10.47 18.33 -3.86
C ILE A 231 10.44 19.52 -4.82
N ASP A 232 9.94 19.35 -6.03
CA ASP A 232 9.79 20.44 -7.01
C ASP A 232 8.86 21.53 -6.44
N LEU A 233 7.76 21.13 -5.79
CA LEU A 233 6.85 22.06 -5.11
C LEU A 233 7.52 22.79 -3.95
N ALA A 234 8.34 22.10 -3.16
CA ALA A 234 9.13 22.72 -2.09
C ALA A 234 10.10 23.77 -2.66
N LEU A 235 10.71 23.52 -3.82
CA LEU A 235 11.58 24.48 -4.50
C LEU A 235 10.80 25.71 -4.99
N GLU A 236 9.61 25.54 -5.56
CA GLU A 236 8.72 26.65 -5.94
C GLU A 236 8.36 27.52 -4.73
N PHE A 237 8.15 26.92 -3.55
CA PHE A 237 7.92 27.64 -2.29
C PHE A 237 9.21 28.17 -1.64
N GLN A 238 10.36 28.06 -2.31
CA GLN A 238 11.66 28.50 -1.81
C GLN A 238 12.06 27.81 -0.49
N TRP A 239 11.67 26.55 -0.32
CA TRP A 239 12.05 25.75 0.82
C TRP A 239 13.44 25.13 0.61
N SER A 240 14.35 25.47 1.51
CA SER A 240 15.72 24.92 1.57
C SER A 240 15.97 24.16 2.87
N TYR A 241 15.01 24.14 3.79
CA TYR A 241 15.10 23.51 5.10
C TYR A 241 13.74 22.94 5.51
N ILE A 242 13.67 21.63 5.75
CA ILE A 242 12.41 20.91 6.02
C ILE A 242 12.58 19.85 7.11
N VAL A 243 11.46 19.44 7.70
CA VAL A 243 11.32 18.22 8.51
C VAL A 243 10.50 17.18 7.73
N GLY A 244 10.92 15.92 7.76
CA GLY A 244 10.15 14.80 7.21
C GLY A 244 9.36 14.04 8.28
N ILE A 245 8.08 13.80 8.03
CA ILE A 245 7.23 12.96 8.88
C ILE A 245 6.56 11.91 7.99
N PHE A 246 6.47 10.66 8.43
CA PHE A 246 5.86 9.62 7.61
C PHE A 246 5.04 8.62 8.43
N SER A 247 4.05 7.98 7.80
CA SER A 247 3.35 6.86 8.46
C SER A 247 4.28 5.66 8.64
N ASN A 248 4.22 4.99 9.78
CA ASN A 248 5.02 3.79 10.08
C ASN A 248 4.51 2.55 9.31
N ASP A 249 4.48 2.65 7.99
CA ASP A 249 4.14 1.61 7.06
C ASP A 249 5.03 1.72 5.80
N ASN A 250 5.04 0.69 4.96
CA ASN A 250 5.92 0.67 3.78
C ASN A 250 5.67 1.85 2.82
N TYR A 251 4.43 2.35 2.73
CA TYR A 251 4.08 3.50 1.91
C TYR A 251 4.79 4.77 2.41
N GLY A 252 4.58 5.13 3.69
CA GLY A 252 5.20 6.31 4.27
C GLY A 252 6.73 6.20 4.29
N GLN A 253 7.25 5.02 4.65
CA GLN A 253 8.69 4.79 4.75
C GLN A 253 9.40 4.94 3.41
N MET A 254 8.96 4.22 2.37
CA MET A 254 9.62 4.27 1.06
C MET A 254 9.45 5.63 0.38
N GLY A 255 8.28 6.26 0.53
CA GLY A 255 8.04 7.62 0.03
C GLY A 255 9.01 8.63 0.66
N MET A 256 9.17 8.59 1.99
CA MET A 256 10.10 9.46 2.71
C MET A 256 11.57 9.19 2.37
N GLU A 257 11.97 7.93 2.22
CA GLU A 257 13.33 7.57 1.81
C GLU A 257 13.67 8.14 0.43
N ARG A 258 12.75 8.03 -0.53
CA ARG A 258 12.93 8.61 -1.86
C ARG A 258 12.99 10.13 -1.79
N LEU A 259 12.13 10.75 -0.98
CA LEU A 259 12.12 12.19 -0.78
C LEU A 259 13.42 12.70 -0.17
N GLN A 260 13.98 12.02 0.82
CA GLN A 260 15.28 12.37 1.40
C GLN A 260 16.41 12.32 0.36
N ALA A 261 16.42 11.30 -0.49
CA ALA A 261 17.42 11.20 -1.56
C ALA A 261 17.33 12.38 -2.54
N LEU A 262 16.10 12.76 -2.93
CA LEU A 262 15.85 13.90 -3.80
C LEU A 262 16.16 15.25 -3.14
N ALA A 263 15.84 15.39 -1.85
CA ALA A 263 16.18 16.59 -1.08
C ALA A 263 17.70 16.86 -1.12
N VAL A 264 18.53 15.82 -0.97
CA VAL A 264 19.99 15.93 -1.08
C VAL A 264 20.42 16.40 -2.47
N GLU A 265 19.84 15.81 -3.53
CA GLU A 265 20.12 16.19 -4.92
C GLU A 265 19.81 17.67 -5.20
N HIS A 266 18.69 18.15 -4.66
CA HIS A 266 18.22 19.53 -4.80
C HIS A 266 18.73 20.50 -3.71
N ARG A 267 19.68 20.07 -2.87
CA ARG A 267 20.28 20.86 -1.78
C ARG A 267 19.25 21.40 -0.77
N ILE A 268 18.18 20.66 -0.54
CA ILE A 268 17.22 20.88 0.54
C ILE A 268 17.71 20.12 1.77
N CYS A 269 17.83 20.81 2.88
CA CYS A 269 18.27 20.27 4.15
C CYS A 269 17.10 19.62 4.89
N VAL A 270 17.17 18.32 5.15
CA VAL A 270 16.19 17.60 5.97
C VAL A 270 16.74 17.51 7.39
N SER A 271 16.27 18.36 8.29
CA SER A 271 16.82 18.49 9.65
C SER A 271 16.56 17.28 10.53
N ALA A 272 15.41 16.66 10.30
CA ALA A 272 14.97 15.49 11.04
C ALA A 272 13.95 14.74 10.22
N VAL A 273 13.89 13.44 10.47
CA VAL A 273 12.83 12.57 9.97
C VAL A 273 12.23 11.81 11.15
N THR A 274 10.92 11.54 11.13
CA THR A 274 10.27 10.73 12.16
C THR A 274 9.05 9.99 11.60
N SER A 275 8.75 8.83 12.18
CA SER A 275 7.53 8.08 11.88
C SER A 275 6.40 8.44 12.84
N VAL A 276 5.16 8.22 12.40
CA VAL A 276 3.94 8.24 13.23
C VAL A 276 3.15 6.98 12.95
N ASP A 277 2.65 6.33 14.01
CA ASP A 277 1.82 5.15 13.88
C ASP A 277 0.41 5.48 13.37
N ILE A 278 -0.13 4.59 12.54
CA ILE A 278 -1.46 4.72 11.91
C ILE A 278 -2.58 4.04 12.71
N LEU A 279 -2.22 3.13 13.61
CA LEU A 279 -3.19 2.41 14.45
C LEU A 279 -3.41 3.27 15.70
N GLY A 280 -4.68 3.64 15.98
CA GLY A 280 -5.09 4.59 17.03
C GLY A 280 -4.73 4.25 18.48
N GLN A 281 -3.79 3.33 18.72
CA GLN A 281 -3.12 3.19 20.00
C GLN A 281 -1.98 4.21 20.08
N LEU A 282 -2.36 5.34 20.68
CA LEU A 282 -1.52 6.38 21.24
C LEU A 282 -0.14 5.89 21.68
N ASP A 283 0.87 6.67 21.31
CA ASP A 283 1.98 6.89 22.20
C ASP A 283 2.10 8.39 22.46
N GLN A 284 2.09 8.82 23.73
CA GLN A 284 2.46 10.19 24.09
C GLN A 284 3.86 10.52 23.57
N ASP A 285 4.72 9.50 23.44
CA ASP A 285 6.05 9.62 22.87
C ASP A 285 5.99 10.04 21.39
N GLY A 286 4.97 9.66 20.62
CA GLY A 286 4.82 10.09 19.22
C GLY A 286 4.58 11.60 19.09
N LEU A 287 3.69 12.14 19.92
CA LEU A 287 3.48 13.59 20.03
C LEU A 287 4.74 14.28 20.58
N GLU A 288 5.38 13.71 21.59
CA GLU A 288 6.61 14.26 22.17
C GLU A 288 7.74 14.32 21.13
N ILE A 289 7.92 13.26 20.33
CA ILE A 289 8.90 13.22 19.25
C ILE A 289 8.57 14.28 18.21
N PHE A 290 7.32 14.36 17.75
CA PHE A 290 6.89 15.38 16.81
C PHE A 290 7.17 16.79 17.33
N LEU A 291 6.78 17.09 18.58
CA LEU A 291 7.04 18.38 19.20
C LEU A 291 8.54 18.62 19.31
N ARG A 292 9.32 17.70 19.88
CA ARG A 292 10.77 17.86 20.04
C ARG A 292 11.47 18.16 18.70
N VAL A 293 11.14 17.40 17.66
CA VAL A 293 11.71 17.54 16.31
C VAL A 293 11.30 18.87 15.67
N THR A 294 10.00 19.19 15.71
CA THR A 294 9.46 20.41 15.09
C THR A 294 9.98 21.65 15.80
N LEU A 295 9.99 21.64 17.14
CA LEU A 295 10.47 22.74 17.97
C LEU A 295 11.97 23.00 17.79
N SER A 296 12.80 21.96 17.85
CA SER A 296 14.24 22.10 17.63
C SER A 296 14.54 22.63 16.23
N SER A 297 13.88 22.08 15.20
CA SER A 297 14.07 22.52 13.82
C SER A 297 13.60 23.97 13.61
N LYS A 298 12.49 24.38 14.25
CA LYS A 298 11.96 25.73 14.15
C LYS A 298 12.88 26.78 14.76
N VAL A 299 13.54 26.48 15.89
CA VAL A 299 14.53 27.37 16.50
C VAL A 299 15.69 27.67 15.53
N GLU A 300 16.06 26.69 14.71
CA GLU A 300 17.14 26.78 13.73
C GLU A 300 16.70 27.41 12.40
N SER A 301 15.40 27.65 12.20
CA SER A 301 14.90 28.23 10.96
C SER A 301 15.15 29.74 10.87
N SER A 302 15.46 30.22 9.66
CA SER A 302 15.91 31.60 9.39
C SER A 302 14.91 32.65 9.86
N ASN A 303 13.62 32.42 9.57
CA ASN A 303 12.55 33.39 9.78
C ASN A 303 11.48 32.91 10.79
N GLY A 304 11.72 31.83 11.53
CA GLY A 304 10.71 31.21 12.41
C GLY A 304 9.64 30.40 11.67
N THR A 305 9.67 30.42 10.33
CA THR A 305 8.90 29.55 9.45
C THR A 305 9.56 28.18 9.34
N LEU A 306 8.78 27.10 9.40
CA LEU A 306 9.29 25.74 9.20
C LEU A 306 8.39 24.99 8.21
N GLY A 307 9.00 24.46 7.15
CA GLY A 307 8.36 23.52 6.23
C GLY A 307 8.42 22.09 6.78
N VAL A 308 7.29 21.40 6.78
CA VAL A 308 7.15 20.00 7.16
C VAL A 308 6.58 19.25 5.98
N VAL A 309 7.24 18.16 5.59
CA VAL A 309 6.71 17.24 4.59
C VAL A 309 6.15 16.02 5.31
N TYR A 310 4.87 15.72 5.08
CA TYR A 310 4.23 14.53 5.59
C TYR A 310 3.94 13.54 4.46
N PHE A 311 4.52 12.35 4.54
CA PHE A 311 4.31 11.26 3.58
C PHE A 311 3.65 10.08 4.29
N GLY A 312 2.32 9.98 4.23
CA GLY A 312 1.62 8.94 4.96
C GLY A 312 0.11 8.99 4.88
N GLN A 313 -0.54 8.07 5.57
CA GLN A 313 -2.00 7.92 5.57
C GLN A 313 -2.72 9.12 6.22
N HIS A 314 -3.96 9.40 5.79
CA HIS A 314 -4.82 10.44 6.38
C HIS A 314 -4.94 10.29 7.90
N ASP A 315 -5.24 9.08 8.38
CA ASP A 315 -5.47 8.82 9.79
C ASP A 315 -4.27 9.21 10.66
N GLY A 316 -3.05 8.90 10.22
CA GLY A 316 -1.83 9.25 10.96
C GLY A 316 -1.70 10.76 11.21
N LEU A 317 -1.93 11.58 10.17
CA LEU A 317 -1.87 13.03 10.29
C LEU A 317 -3.03 13.59 11.12
N THR A 318 -4.24 13.09 10.91
CA THR A 318 -5.44 13.50 11.67
C THR A 318 -5.24 13.26 13.16
N HIS A 319 -4.72 12.10 13.55
CA HIS A 319 -4.42 11.79 14.95
C HIS A 319 -3.32 12.72 15.50
N LEU A 320 -2.24 12.96 14.74
CA LEU A 320 -1.16 13.85 15.15
C LEU A 320 -1.64 15.28 15.40
N LEU A 321 -2.41 15.85 14.46
CA LEU A 321 -2.94 17.21 14.56
C LEU A 321 -3.97 17.35 15.70
N ARG A 322 -4.82 16.33 15.93
CA ARG A 322 -5.72 16.28 17.09
C ARG A 322 -4.95 16.43 18.40
N LEU A 323 -3.90 15.64 18.57
CA LEU A 323 -3.07 15.67 19.77
C LEU A 323 -2.35 17.01 19.93
N ALA A 324 -1.80 17.55 18.85
CA ALA A 324 -1.16 18.87 18.85
C ALA A 324 -2.15 19.98 19.26
N ARG A 325 -3.40 19.93 18.78
CA ARG A 325 -4.44 20.90 19.13
C ARG A 325 -4.90 20.80 20.58
N VAL A 326 -5.15 19.58 21.08
CA VAL A 326 -5.47 19.35 22.50
C VAL A 326 -4.35 19.92 23.37
N TRP A 327 -3.09 19.61 23.04
CA TRP A 327 -1.94 20.11 23.78
C TRP A 327 -1.85 21.64 23.75
N ALA A 328 -1.99 22.27 22.57
CA ALA A 328 -1.97 23.73 22.44
C ALA A 328 -3.06 24.40 23.31
N SER A 329 -4.24 23.77 23.43
CA SER A 329 -5.33 24.28 24.27
C SER A 329 -5.07 24.15 25.78
N MET A 330 -4.23 23.19 26.20
CA MET A 330 -3.90 22.97 27.61
C MET A 330 -2.83 23.94 28.14
N TRP A 331 -1.95 24.45 27.27
CA TRP A 331 -0.80 25.27 27.66
C TRP A 331 -0.81 26.61 26.89
N LEU A 332 -1.56 27.59 27.42
CA LEU A 332 -1.84 28.90 26.80
C LEU A 332 -0.59 29.69 26.32
N ASP A 333 0.59 29.47 26.91
CA ASP A 333 1.83 30.17 26.52
C ASP A 333 2.66 29.44 25.44
N VAL A 334 2.26 28.22 25.03
CA VAL A 334 3.10 27.35 24.16
C VAL A 334 2.43 27.01 22.82
N GLY A 335 1.15 27.38 22.63
CA GLY A 335 0.46 27.24 21.35
C GLY A 335 1.17 27.97 20.20
N HIS A 336 1.71 29.16 20.48
CA HIS A 336 2.47 29.98 19.53
C HIS A 336 3.69 29.31 18.93
N VAL A 337 4.19 28.23 19.56
CA VAL A 337 5.41 27.58 19.12
C VAL A 337 5.18 26.68 17.89
N LEU A 338 3.92 26.37 17.57
CA LEU A 338 3.53 25.68 16.34
C LEU A 338 3.00 26.63 15.25
N ASP A 339 2.82 27.93 15.54
CA ASP A 339 2.46 28.96 14.55
C ASP A 339 3.49 28.97 13.42
N SER A 340 3.13 29.21 12.15
CA SER A 340 4.08 29.23 11.02
C SER A 340 4.86 27.92 10.79
N VAL A 341 4.31 26.78 11.21
CA VAL A 341 4.68 25.46 10.71
C VAL A 341 3.76 25.16 9.52
N HIS A 342 4.31 24.92 8.34
CA HIS A 342 3.53 24.72 7.11
C HIS A 342 3.80 23.35 6.53
N TRP A 343 2.79 22.73 5.93
CA TRP A 343 2.81 21.32 5.55
C TRP A 343 2.70 21.16 4.04
N VAL A 344 3.50 20.24 3.49
CA VAL A 344 3.24 19.61 2.19
C VAL A 344 2.92 18.14 2.44
N VAL A 345 1.75 17.69 2.01
CA VAL A 345 1.24 16.34 2.32
C VAL A 345 1.08 15.48 1.06
N SER A 346 1.21 14.15 1.21
CA SER A 346 0.94 13.19 0.14
C SER A 346 -0.56 13.03 -0.18
N ASP A 347 -0.85 12.35 -1.28
CA ASP A 347 -2.18 12.12 -1.85
C ASP A 347 -3.16 11.43 -0.90
N ALA A 348 -2.65 10.55 -0.03
CA ALA A 348 -3.46 9.85 0.95
C ALA A 348 -4.16 10.78 1.95
N VAL A 349 -3.70 12.03 2.13
CA VAL A 349 -4.25 12.98 3.11
C VAL A 349 -5.38 13.85 2.54
N ILE A 350 -5.30 14.19 1.25
CA ILE A 350 -6.05 15.29 0.61
C ILE A 350 -7.55 14.95 0.39
N LEU A 351 -7.97 13.75 0.81
CA LEU A 351 -9.33 13.24 0.67
C LEU A 351 -10.22 13.49 1.91
N GLY A 352 -9.68 14.04 3.01
CA GLY A 352 -10.46 14.27 4.25
C GLY A 352 -10.69 15.75 4.56
N SER A 353 -11.96 16.14 4.70
CA SER A 353 -12.40 17.49 5.13
C SER A 353 -12.07 17.82 6.58
N ASP A 354 -11.94 16.79 7.42
CA ASP A 354 -11.93 16.88 8.89
C ASP A 354 -10.66 17.51 9.47
N LEU A 355 -9.67 17.79 8.63
CA LEU A 355 -8.41 18.41 9.04
C LEU A 355 -8.59 19.87 9.44
N ILE A 356 -9.61 20.58 8.93
CA ILE A 356 -9.80 22.02 9.16
C ILE A 356 -9.94 22.35 10.65
N ASP A 357 -10.67 21.52 11.39
CA ASP A 357 -10.88 21.69 12.84
C ASP A 357 -9.65 21.27 13.65
N LEU A 358 -8.58 20.81 13.01
CA LEU A 358 -7.38 20.28 13.64
C LEU A 358 -6.14 21.11 13.32
N VAL A 359 -6.16 21.87 12.22
CA VAL A 359 -5.09 22.80 11.86
C VAL A 359 -4.96 23.88 12.96
N LEU A 360 -3.71 24.19 13.32
CA LEU A 360 -3.38 25.23 14.30
C LEU A 360 -3.35 26.62 13.64
N ASP A 361 -3.55 27.68 14.41
CA ASP A 361 -3.55 29.05 13.89
C ASP A 361 -2.24 29.35 13.11
N GLN A 362 -2.36 30.04 11.97
CA GLN A 362 -1.24 30.38 11.07
C GLN A 362 -0.49 29.19 10.43
N THR A 363 -1.04 27.98 10.51
CA THR A 363 -0.55 26.81 9.75
C THR A 363 -1.16 26.82 8.36
N ARG A 364 -0.38 26.41 7.35
CA ARG A 364 -0.84 26.29 5.96
C ARG A 364 -0.55 24.88 5.46
N ILE A 365 -1.46 24.31 4.67
CA ILE A 365 -1.32 22.94 4.16
C ILE A 365 -1.51 22.96 2.65
N ALA A 366 -0.46 22.56 1.94
CA ALA A 366 -0.51 22.20 0.53
C ALA A 366 -0.44 20.66 0.41
N GLY A 367 -1.00 20.11 -0.66
CA GLY A 367 -0.99 18.69 -0.91
C GLY A 367 -0.78 18.38 -2.39
N VAL A 368 -0.07 17.28 -2.65
CA VAL A 368 0.09 16.70 -3.99
C VAL A 368 -0.85 15.51 -4.13
N GLY A 369 -2.01 15.75 -4.74
CA GLY A 369 -3.11 14.79 -4.83
C GLY A 369 -3.35 14.29 -6.25
N MET A 370 -4.11 13.21 -6.38
CA MET A 370 -4.51 12.70 -7.69
C MET A 370 -5.48 13.66 -8.38
N VAL A 371 -5.37 13.76 -9.71
CA VAL A 371 -6.25 14.60 -10.52
C VAL A 371 -7.67 14.03 -10.49
N THR A 372 -8.60 14.79 -9.92
CA THR A 372 -10.03 14.46 -9.92
C THR A 372 -10.61 14.63 -11.34
N ALA A 373 -11.15 13.54 -11.90
CA ALA A 373 -11.84 13.58 -13.19
C ALA A 373 -13.33 13.86 -12.99
N GLU A 374 -13.80 15.03 -13.44
CA GLU A 374 -15.22 15.34 -13.48
C GLU A 374 -15.87 14.66 -14.70
N LEU A 375 -16.67 13.62 -14.44
CA LEU A 375 -17.30 12.81 -15.47
C LEU A 375 -18.82 13.00 -15.44
N ALA A 376 -19.31 13.93 -16.25
CA ALA A 376 -20.74 14.20 -16.38
C ALA A 376 -21.52 12.97 -16.89
N SER A 377 -20.96 12.23 -17.84
CA SER A 377 -21.55 11.00 -18.36
C SER A 377 -21.68 9.91 -17.29
N PHE A 378 -20.72 9.82 -16.37
CA PHE A 378 -20.79 8.91 -15.22
C PHE A 378 -21.84 9.35 -14.19
N ARG A 379 -21.92 10.65 -13.89
CA ARG A 379 -22.97 11.20 -13.01
C ARG A 379 -24.37 10.87 -13.51
N ASP A 380 -24.58 10.96 -14.82
CA ASP A 380 -25.87 10.67 -15.43
C ASP A 380 -26.21 9.17 -15.29
N PHE A 381 -25.19 8.29 -15.36
CA PHE A 381 -25.33 6.87 -15.03
C PHE A 381 -25.69 6.63 -13.55
N GLU A 382 -25.01 7.28 -12.60
CA GLU A 382 -25.32 7.18 -11.17
C GLU A 382 -26.76 7.60 -10.87
N LEU A 383 -27.21 8.70 -11.47
CA LEU A 383 -28.59 9.16 -11.35
C LEU A 383 -29.57 8.14 -11.95
N GLY A 384 -29.20 7.51 -13.06
CA GLY A 384 -29.95 6.41 -13.67
C GLY A 384 -30.12 5.23 -12.73
N LEU A 385 -29.08 4.82 -12.02
CA LEU A 385 -29.14 3.74 -11.03
C LEU A 385 -30.09 4.06 -9.87
N LEU A 386 -30.05 5.30 -9.37
CA LEU A 386 -30.89 5.70 -8.24
C LEU A 386 -32.36 5.85 -8.63
N THR A 387 -32.67 6.19 -9.88
CA THR A 387 -34.03 6.40 -10.39
C THR A 387 -34.65 5.15 -11.00
N SER A 388 -33.87 4.33 -11.69
CA SER A 388 -34.32 3.11 -12.38
C SER A 388 -33.26 1.99 -12.23
N PRO A 389 -33.14 1.39 -11.03
CA PRO A 389 -32.10 0.40 -10.75
C PRO A 389 -32.31 -0.89 -11.58
N PRO A 390 -31.30 -1.36 -12.33
CA PRO A 390 -31.35 -2.61 -13.06
C PRO A 390 -31.30 -3.83 -12.11
N ASP A 391 -31.62 -5.02 -12.63
CA ASP A 391 -31.81 -6.22 -11.80
C ASP A 391 -30.56 -6.63 -10.99
N TRP A 392 -29.36 -6.50 -11.55
CA TRP A 392 -28.11 -6.86 -10.87
C TRP A 392 -27.82 -5.99 -9.62
N VAL A 393 -28.41 -4.79 -9.54
CA VAL A 393 -28.24 -3.83 -8.42
C VAL A 393 -29.23 -4.12 -7.27
N LYS A 394 -30.15 -5.09 -7.45
CA LYS A 394 -31.17 -5.42 -6.44
C LYS A 394 -30.64 -6.24 -5.27
N GLY A 395 -29.39 -6.72 -5.32
CA GLY A 395 -28.74 -7.43 -4.21
C GLY A 395 -28.59 -6.57 -2.95
N ASP A 396 -28.52 -7.20 -1.77
CA ASP A 396 -28.49 -6.49 -0.49
C ASP A 396 -27.29 -5.52 -0.38
N LYS A 397 -26.13 -5.91 -0.92
CA LYS A 397 -24.91 -5.09 -0.94
C LYS A 397 -25.03 -3.83 -1.79
N TRP A 398 -25.58 -3.96 -3.00
CA TRP A 398 -25.81 -2.81 -3.86
C TRP A 398 -26.88 -1.87 -3.30
N ARG A 399 -27.91 -2.39 -2.61
CA ARG A 399 -28.88 -1.55 -1.90
C ARG A 399 -28.23 -0.67 -0.84
N GLU A 400 -27.31 -1.23 -0.06
CA GLU A 400 -26.54 -0.47 0.95
C GLU A 400 -25.68 0.62 0.29
N ALA A 401 -24.93 0.26 -0.77
CA ALA A 401 -24.09 1.19 -1.51
C ALA A 401 -24.88 2.35 -2.14
N LEU A 402 -26.04 2.06 -2.76
CA LEU A 402 -26.92 3.10 -3.30
C LEU A 402 -27.51 3.99 -2.20
N GLY A 403 -27.76 3.44 -1.01
CA GLY A 403 -28.17 4.20 0.15
C GLY A 403 -27.15 5.27 0.53
N VAL A 404 -25.87 4.88 0.65
CA VAL A 404 -24.77 5.81 0.93
C VAL A 404 -24.58 6.83 -0.19
N LEU A 405 -24.66 6.39 -1.45
CA LEU A 405 -24.58 7.30 -2.60
C LEU A 405 -25.68 8.37 -2.56
N ALA A 406 -26.94 7.98 -2.34
CA ALA A 406 -28.07 8.90 -2.31
C ALA A 406 -27.98 9.91 -1.15
N THR A 407 -27.64 9.45 0.05
CA THR A 407 -27.59 10.33 1.23
C THR A 407 -26.38 11.25 1.19
N ALA A 408 -25.18 10.72 0.90
CA ALA A 408 -23.95 11.49 0.98
C ALA A 408 -23.69 12.34 -0.28
N ARG A 409 -24.11 11.89 -1.47
CA ARG A 409 -23.85 12.61 -2.74
C ARG A 409 -25.00 13.50 -3.20
N TYR A 410 -26.24 13.09 -2.93
CA TYR A 410 -27.45 13.80 -3.37
C TYR A 410 -28.23 14.45 -2.22
N GLY A 411 -27.69 14.41 -0.99
CA GLY A 411 -28.29 15.05 0.18
C GLY A 411 -29.66 14.48 0.56
N CYS A 412 -29.95 13.24 0.21
CA CYS A 412 -31.22 12.60 0.56
C CYS A 412 -31.29 12.25 2.05
N GLU A 413 -32.46 12.40 2.68
CA GLU A 413 -32.68 11.95 4.06
C GLU A 413 -32.65 10.41 4.16
N SER A 414 -33.21 9.73 3.16
CA SER A 414 -33.17 8.27 3.03
C SER A 414 -33.32 7.86 1.57
N TYR A 415 -32.98 6.60 1.27
CA TYR A 415 -33.16 6.02 -0.06
C TYR A 415 -33.78 4.63 0.04
N ASN A 416 -34.75 4.36 -0.83
CA ASN A 416 -35.35 3.04 -0.97
C ASN A 416 -35.44 2.71 -2.46
N LEU A 417 -34.86 1.55 -2.81
CA LEU A 417 -34.78 1.02 -4.17
C LEU A 417 -36.15 0.97 -4.88
N SER A 418 -37.23 0.75 -4.14
CA SER A 418 -38.58 0.58 -4.70
C SER A 418 -39.25 1.90 -5.07
N SER A 419 -38.90 2.98 -4.37
CA SER A 419 -39.50 4.31 -4.54
C SER A 419 -38.61 5.28 -5.32
N GLY A 420 -37.37 4.91 -5.59
CA GLY A 420 -36.38 5.76 -6.24
C GLY A 420 -35.98 6.96 -5.38
N LEU A 421 -35.39 7.98 -6.03
CA LEU A 421 -34.96 9.22 -5.39
C LEU A 421 -36.15 10.05 -4.85
N PRO A 422 -36.15 10.43 -3.56
CA PRO A 422 -37.14 11.34 -2.99
C PRO A 422 -37.12 12.74 -3.63
N ALA A 423 -38.26 13.44 -3.56
CA ALA A 423 -38.35 14.84 -4.00
C ALA A 423 -37.51 15.75 -3.08
N GLY A 424 -36.63 16.57 -3.66
CA GLY A 424 -35.76 17.49 -2.93
C GLY A 424 -34.29 17.06 -2.84
N CYS A 425 -33.95 15.84 -3.26
CA CYS A 425 -32.55 15.45 -3.43
C CYS A 425 -31.91 16.22 -4.58
N SER A 426 -30.71 16.74 -4.37
CA SER A 426 -29.98 17.51 -5.38
C SER A 426 -28.49 17.20 -5.32
N TRP A 427 -27.83 17.30 -6.46
CA TRP A 427 -26.42 16.99 -6.57
C TRP A 427 -25.56 17.89 -5.68
N GLY A 428 -24.71 17.28 -4.86
CA GLY A 428 -23.92 17.97 -3.83
C GLY A 428 -22.62 18.64 -4.28
N GLY A 429 -22.21 18.53 -5.55
CA GLY A 429 -20.96 19.14 -6.03
C GLY A 429 -19.99 18.15 -6.67
N SER A 430 -18.97 18.68 -7.39
CA SER A 430 -17.91 17.89 -8.02
C SER A 430 -16.75 17.57 -7.07
N SER A 431 -16.66 18.28 -5.95
CA SER A 431 -15.70 17.99 -4.88
C SER A 431 -15.85 16.59 -4.27
N LEU A 432 -17.01 15.96 -4.46
CA LEU A 432 -17.31 14.63 -3.97
C LEU A 432 -16.81 13.50 -4.89
N TYR A 433 -16.20 13.79 -6.04
CA TYR A 433 -15.61 12.75 -6.89
C TYR A 433 -14.34 12.17 -6.26
N SER A 434 -14.23 10.84 -6.27
CA SER A 434 -12.98 10.17 -5.92
C SER A 434 -11.85 10.52 -6.91
N GLY A 435 -10.68 10.89 -6.38
CA GLY A 435 -9.46 11.13 -7.17
C GLY A 435 -8.92 9.89 -7.91
N TYR A 436 -9.41 8.70 -7.57
CA TYR A 436 -8.99 7.44 -8.20
C TYR A 436 -9.91 6.98 -9.34
N LEU A 437 -10.97 7.72 -9.66
CA LEU A 437 -11.94 7.32 -10.70
C LEU A 437 -11.28 7.11 -12.06
N ALA A 438 -10.42 8.03 -12.48
CA ALA A 438 -9.78 7.92 -13.77
C ALA A 438 -8.90 6.67 -13.88
N ALA A 439 -8.11 6.38 -12.85
CA ALA A 439 -7.27 5.19 -12.82
C ALA A 439 -8.08 3.88 -12.79
N ALA A 440 -9.22 3.86 -12.09
CA ALA A 440 -10.11 2.70 -12.08
C ALA A 440 -10.70 2.43 -13.47
N LEU A 441 -11.15 3.49 -14.17
CA LEU A 441 -11.62 3.37 -15.55
C LEU A 441 -10.50 2.93 -16.49
N ASP A 442 -9.35 3.59 -16.43
CA ASP A 442 -8.15 3.22 -17.18
C ASP A 442 -7.78 1.74 -17.01
N SER A 443 -7.92 1.20 -15.79
CA SER A 443 -7.64 -0.21 -15.49
C SER A 443 -8.59 -1.16 -16.23
N VAL A 444 -9.89 -0.84 -16.26
CA VAL A 444 -10.90 -1.61 -17.01
C VAL A 444 -10.61 -1.56 -18.51
N TYR A 445 -10.33 -0.37 -19.05
CA TYR A 445 -10.05 -0.20 -20.49
C TYR A 445 -8.73 -0.83 -20.91
N LEU A 446 -7.71 -0.85 -20.05
CA LEU A 446 -6.43 -1.52 -20.31
C LEU A 446 -6.61 -3.03 -20.52
N LEU A 447 -7.39 -3.68 -19.65
CA LEU A 447 -7.73 -5.09 -19.80
C LEU A 447 -8.60 -5.32 -21.03
N ALA A 448 -9.68 -4.55 -21.20
CA ALA A 448 -10.62 -4.73 -22.30
C ALA A 448 -9.98 -4.51 -23.68
N ASN A 449 -9.14 -3.48 -23.83
CA ASN A 449 -8.42 -3.21 -25.08
C ASN A 449 -7.42 -4.32 -25.41
N THR A 450 -6.69 -4.81 -24.39
CA THR A 450 -5.75 -5.93 -24.59
C THR A 450 -6.51 -7.19 -25.03
N LEU A 451 -7.62 -7.52 -24.37
CA LEU A 451 -8.45 -8.66 -24.75
C LEU A 451 -9.04 -8.51 -26.16
N ARG A 452 -9.49 -7.31 -26.54
CA ARG A 452 -9.99 -7.05 -27.90
C ARG A 452 -8.93 -7.33 -28.96
N ASN A 453 -7.70 -6.88 -28.72
CA ASN A 453 -6.59 -7.09 -29.65
C ASN A 453 -6.26 -8.58 -29.79
N VAL A 454 -6.16 -9.29 -28.66
CA VAL A 454 -5.90 -10.74 -28.62
C VAL A 454 -7.03 -11.54 -29.28
N GLN A 455 -8.29 -11.20 -29.00
CA GLN A 455 -9.46 -11.84 -29.61
C GLN A 455 -9.46 -11.65 -31.13
N SER A 456 -9.21 -10.44 -31.61
CA SER A 456 -9.16 -10.13 -33.03
C SER A 456 -8.06 -10.93 -33.75
N GLU A 457 -6.88 -11.02 -33.12
CA GLU A 457 -5.72 -11.76 -33.64
C GLU A 457 -5.99 -13.28 -33.70
N LEU A 458 -6.46 -13.87 -32.60
CA LEU A 458 -6.67 -15.32 -32.47
C LEU A 458 -7.90 -15.81 -33.24
N CYS A 459 -9.01 -15.06 -33.17
CA CYS A 459 -10.28 -15.44 -33.80
C CYS A 459 -10.41 -14.96 -35.25
N LYS A 460 -9.37 -14.33 -35.82
CA LYS A 460 -9.33 -13.87 -37.22
C LYS A 460 -10.54 -13.00 -37.60
N GLY A 461 -10.98 -12.15 -36.68
CA GLY A 461 -12.14 -11.26 -36.83
C GLY A 461 -13.52 -11.93 -36.72
N GLN A 462 -13.61 -13.22 -36.37
CA GLN A 462 -14.89 -13.83 -36.01
C GLN A 462 -15.36 -13.33 -34.63
N PRO A 463 -16.64 -12.97 -34.46
CA PRO A 463 -17.16 -12.55 -33.16
C PRO A 463 -17.28 -13.75 -32.20
N GLY A 464 -17.16 -13.48 -30.90
CA GLY A 464 -17.32 -14.45 -29.82
C GLY A 464 -16.00 -15.07 -29.35
N LEU A 465 -16.15 -16.09 -28.48
CA LEU A 465 -15.04 -16.85 -27.91
C LEU A 465 -14.66 -18.03 -28.82
N CYS A 466 -13.64 -17.83 -29.67
CA CYS A 466 -13.03 -18.95 -30.40
C CYS A 466 -12.16 -19.81 -29.48
N GLU A 467 -11.87 -21.05 -29.88
CA GLU A 467 -11.15 -22.03 -29.04
C GLU A 467 -9.79 -21.51 -28.56
N SER A 468 -8.96 -20.97 -29.47
CA SER A 468 -7.64 -20.43 -29.10
C SER A 468 -7.72 -19.23 -28.15
N PHE A 469 -8.81 -18.44 -28.23
CA PHE A 469 -9.00 -17.34 -27.29
C PHE A 469 -9.44 -17.86 -25.91
N ARG A 470 -10.26 -18.92 -25.86
CA ARG A 470 -10.61 -19.60 -24.61
C ARG A 470 -9.38 -20.20 -23.93
N GLU A 471 -8.51 -20.89 -24.68
CA GLU A 471 -7.26 -21.45 -24.15
C GLU A 471 -6.39 -20.37 -23.48
N VAL A 472 -6.24 -19.19 -24.11
CA VAL A 472 -5.48 -18.07 -23.53
C VAL A 472 -6.13 -17.51 -22.26
N LEU A 473 -7.46 -17.50 -22.18
CA LEU A 473 -8.17 -17.06 -20.98
C LEU A 473 -8.00 -18.06 -19.82
N GLU A 474 -7.91 -19.36 -20.12
CA GLU A 474 -7.68 -20.43 -19.14
C GLU A 474 -6.22 -20.49 -18.67
N GLU A 475 -5.24 -20.32 -19.56
CA GLU A 475 -3.81 -20.31 -19.22
C GLU A 475 -3.33 -19.00 -18.57
N GLY A 476 -4.16 -17.96 -18.64
CA GLY A 476 -3.91 -16.61 -18.17
C GLY A 476 -3.28 -15.71 -19.25
N LEU A 477 -3.80 -14.48 -19.36
CA LEU A 477 -3.45 -13.53 -20.43
C LEU A 477 -1.94 -13.30 -20.56
N LEU A 478 -1.23 -13.24 -19.43
CA LEU A 478 0.21 -12.94 -19.41
C LEU A 478 1.11 -14.13 -19.77
N ALA A 479 0.55 -15.32 -20.00
CA ALA A 479 1.31 -16.47 -20.47
C ALA A 479 1.84 -16.24 -21.90
N SER A 480 1.06 -15.54 -22.73
CA SER A 480 1.37 -15.34 -24.16
C SER A 480 1.36 -13.88 -24.60
N TYR A 481 0.69 -12.98 -23.85
CA TYR A 481 0.48 -11.60 -24.28
C TYR A 481 0.80 -10.59 -23.18
N ASN A 482 1.37 -9.45 -23.58
CA ASN A 482 1.55 -8.30 -22.69
C ASN A 482 0.35 -7.34 -22.80
N LEU A 483 0.12 -6.58 -21.73
CA LEU A 483 -0.88 -5.50 -21.75
C LEU A 483 -0.50 -4.43 -22.78
N SER A 484 -1.50 -3.95 -23.51
CA SER A 484 -1.32 -3.06 -24.67
C SER A 484 -1.63 -1.60 -24.33
N GLN A 485 -0.79 -0.68 -24.81
CA GLN A 485 -1.04 0.76 -24.75
C GLN A 485 -2.21 1.16 -25.67
N PHE A 486 -2.87 2.28 -25.37
CA PHE A 486 -3.96 2.80 -26.21
C PHE A 486 -4.23 4.28 -25.98
N SER A 487 -4.89 4.92 -26.96
CA SER A 487 -5.52 6.22 -26.80
C SER A 487 -7.04 6.09 -26.86
N TYR A 488 -7.75 6.81 -25.99
CA TYR A 488 -9.21 6.84 -25.98
C TYR A 488 -9.80 7.40 -27.28
N THR A 489 -9.04 8.20 -28.04
CA THR A 489 -9.47 8.71 -29.36
C THR A 489 -9.47 7.64 -30.45
N ASP A 490 -8.67 6.59 -30.28
CA ASP A 490 -8.55 5.50 -31.25
C ASP A 490 -9.60 4.41 -31.00
N LEU A 491 -10.27 4.47 -29.85
CA LEU A 491 -11.35 3.56 -29.48
C LEU A 491 -12.70 4.05 -30.03
N PRO A 492 -13.66 3.14 -30.29
CA PRO A 492 -15.00 3.53 -30.72
C PRO A 492 -15.66 4.48 -29.70
N ALA A 493 -16.05 5.67 -30.16
CA ALA A 493 -16.60 6.71 -29.30
C ALA A 493 -17.86 6.30 -28.52
N SER A 494 -18.63 5.33 -29.04
CA SER A 494 -19.81 4.76 -28.38
C SER A 494 -19.50 3.91 -27.14
N HIS A 495 -18.26 3.47 -26.98
CA HIS A 495 -17.85 2.51 -25.95
C HIS A 495 -16.90 3.12 -24.92
N VAL A 496 -16.68 4.44 -24.94
CA VAL A 496 -15.74 5.13 -24.04
C VAL A 496 -16.42 6.31 -23.33
N PRO A 497 -15.91 6.75 -22.17
CA PRO A 497 -16.35 8.00 -21.56
C PRO A 497 -16.14 9.15 -22.54
N THR A 498 -17.18 9.95 -22.78
CA THR A 498 -17.14 11.10 -23.67
C THR A 498 -15.98 12.05 -23.35
N GLU A 499 -15.75 12.29 -22.07
CA GLU A 499 -14.73 13.17 -21.52
C GLU A 499 -13.31 12.66 -21.81
N PHE A 500 -13.12 11.34 -21.81
CA PHE A 500 -11.81 10.73 -22.11
C PHE A 500 -11.52 10.75 -23.61
N GLY A 501 -12.53 10.53 -24.45
CA GLY A 501 -12.42 10.68 -25.90
C GLY A 501 -12.08 12.12 -26.30
N VAL A 502 -12.71 13.12 -25.67
CA VAL A 502 -12.48 14.55 -25.97
C VAL A 502 -11.13 15.05 -25.47
N SER A 503 -10.68 14.61 -24.29
CA SER A 503 -9.40 15.05 -23.71
C SER A 503 -8.17 14.46 -24.38
N GLY A 504 -8.33 13.49 -25.29
CA GLY A 504 -7.19 12.81 -25.92
C GLY A 504 -6.38 11.96 -24.94
N ARG A 505 -7.00 11.51 -23.84
CA ARG A 505 -6.36 10.68 -22.82
C ARG A 505 -5.78 9.41 -23.46
N ALA A 506 -4.55 9.07 -23.11
CA ALA A 506 -3.87 7.88 -23.61
C ALA A 506 -3.00 7.25 -22.52
N LEU A 507 -3.04 5.93 -22.42
CA LEU A 507 -2.20 5.15 -21.52
C LEU A 507 -1.02 4.59 -22.29
N VAL A 508 0.18 4.83 -21.79
CA VAL A 508 1.43 4.34 -22.37
C VAL A 508 2.29 3.63 -21.32
N PRO A 509 3.09 2.63 -21.72
CA PRO A 509 3.94 1.91 -20.79
C PRO A 509 5.08 2.79 -20.29
N ASP A 510 5.38 2.70 -19.00
CA ASP A 510 6.48 3.41 -18.34
C ASP A 510 7.06 2.59 -17.19
N GLY A 511 8.32 2.16 -17.29
CA GLY A 511 8.98 1.41 -16.22
C GLY A 511 8.27 0.11 -15.80
N GLY A 512 7.37 -0.41 -16.65
CA GLY A 512 6.52 -1.56 -16.36
C GLY A 512 5.14 -1.20 -15.76
N ASP A 513 4.84 0.07 -15.52
CA ASP A 513 3.50 0.56 -15.22
C ASP A 513 2.90 1.28 -16.44
N PHE A 514 1.73 1.89 -16.31
CA PHE A 514 1.10 2.70 -17.35
C PHE A 514 0.84 4.10 -16.84
N LEU A 515 1.28 5.10 -17.61
CA LEU A 515 1.07 6.52 -17.30
C LEU A 515 0.32 7.22 -18.42
N VAL A 516 -0.33 8.33 -18.07
CA VAL A 516 -0.90 9.25 -19.03
C VAL A 516 0.10 10.36 -19.34
N ARG A 517 0.50 10.47 -20.62
CA ARG A 517 1.40 11.52 -21.08
C ARG A 517 0.64 12.79 -21.46
N ASN A 518 1.30 13.93 -21.36
CA ASN A 518 0.78 15.26 -21.73
C ASN A 518 -0.50 15.65 -20.98
N GLN A 519 -0.73 15.07 -19.80
CA GLN A 519 -1.76 15.48 -18.85
C GLN A 519 -1.11 15.60 -17.47
N SER A 520 -1.75 16.34 -16.58
CA SER A 520 -1.32 16.46 -15.20
C SER A 520 -1.31 15.09 -14.52
N CYS A 521 -0.20 14.76 -13.87
CA CYS A 521 -0.05 13.55 -13.05
C CYS A 521 -0.66 13.76 -11.66
N TYR A 522 -0.51 14.96 -11.12
CA TYR A 522 -1.06 15.36 -9.83
C TYR A 522 -1.72 16.73 -9.90
N ASP A 523 -2.75 16.90 -9.08
CA ASP A 523 -3.35 18.19 -8.77
C ASP A 523 -2.71 18.72 -7.47
N ILE A 524 -2.25 19.97 -7.51
CA ILE A 524 -1.65 20.61 -6.35
C ILE A 524 -2.75 21.38 -5.67
N LYS A 525 -3.13 20.92 -4.48
CA LYS A 525 -4.24 21.51 -3.74
C LYS A 525 -3.76 22.24 -2.50
N PHE A 526 -4.48 23.27 -2.11
CA PHE A 526 -4.20 24.07 -0.93
C PHE A 526 -5.44 24.20 -0.05
N LYS A 527 -5.24 24.16 1.26
CA LYS A 527 -6.31 24.36 2.24
C LYS A 527 -6.30 25.80 2.75
N TYR A 528 -7.27 26.60 2.30
CA TYR A 528 -7.49 27.96 2.78
C TYR A 528 -8.28 27.97 4.10
N ASP A 529 -8.01 28.94 4.98
CA ASP A 529 -8.70 29.11 6.28
C ASP A 529 -10.22 29.24 6.14
N SER A 530 -10.70 29.81 5.03
CA SER A 530 -12.11 30.08 4.76
C SER A 530 -12.82 29.00 3.94
N ALA A 531 -12.10 27.97 3.49
CA ALA A 531 -12.65 26.95 2.59
C ALA A 531 -12.90 25.66 3.37
N ASP A 532 -14.07 25.04 3.19
CA ASP A 532 -14.39 23.74 3.82
C ASP A 532 -13.60 22.57 3.21
N GLU A 533 -13.02 22.77 2.02
CA GLU A 533 -12.30 21.75 1.25
C GLU A 533 -10.94 22.25 0.73
N PHE A 534 -10.12 21.32 0.23
CA PHE A 534 -8.89 21.63 -0.49
C PHE A 534 -9.21 22.17 -1.89
N VAL A 535 -8.60 23.30 -2.26
CA VAL A 535 -8.81 23.97 -3.54
C VAL A 535 -7.59 23.75 -4.44
N SER A 536 -7.80 23.42 -5.71
CA SER A 536 -6.70 23.31 -6.69
C SER A 536 -6.02 24.68 -6.89
N ILE A 537 -4.70 24.69 -6.80
CA ILE A 537 -3.84 25.88 -6.98
C ILE A 537 -2.81 25.71 -8.11
N GLY A 538 -2.82 24.57 -8.79
CA GLY A 538 -1.86 24.24 -9.82
C GLY A 538 -1.85 22.75 -10.10
N SER A 539 -0.95 22.31 -10.97
CA SER A 539 -0.81 20.90 -11.30
C SER A 539 0.65 20.51 -11.47
N TYR A 540 0.93 19.22 -11.38
CA TYR A 540 2.23 18.66 -11.66
C TYR A 540 2.18 17.84 -12.96
N THR A 541 3.11 18.11 -13.86
CA THR A 541 3.31 17.38 -15.11
C THR A 541 4.70 16.76 -15.14
N LEU A 542 5.01 15.93 -16.12
CA LEU A 542 6.36 15.41 -16.33
C LEU A 542 7.41 16.51 -16.62
N ASP A 543 6.96 17.71 -17.02
CA ASP A 543 7.82 18.87 -17.27
C ASP A 543 8.05 19.72 -16.00
N GLY A 544 7.38 19.39 -14.89
CA GLY A 544 7.52 20.08 -13.60
C GLY A 544 6.20 20.62 -13.04
N VAL A 545 6.34 21.51 -12.07
CA VAL A 545 5.24 22.18 -11.36
C VAL A 545 4.70 23.36 -12.18
N ASP A 546 3.38 23.43 -12.33
CA ASP A 546 2.67 24.58 -12.92
C ASP A 546 1.67 25.14 -11.90
N LEU A 547 2.06 26.21 -11.19
CA LEU A 547 1.22 26.89 -10.19
C LEU A 547 0.48 28.07 -10.82
N LEU A 548 -0.73 28.34 -10.31
CA LEU A 548 -1.40 29.60 -10.58
C LEU A 548 -0.52 30.79 -10.13
N PRO A 549 -0.52 31.94 -10.83
CA PRO A 549 0.39 33.06 -10.55
C PRO A 549 0.38 33.55 -9.09
N GLU A 550 -0.77 33.48 -8.44
CA GLU A 550 -0.97 33.91 -7.04
C GLU A 550 -0.51 32.85 -6.02
N ALA A 551 -0.41 31.59 -6.43
CA ALA A 551 -0.13 30.45 -5.57
C ALA A 551 1.35 30.27 -5.22
N SER A 552 2.27 30.80 -6.02
CA SER A 552 3.73 30.73 -5.76
C SER A 552 4.14 31.42 -4.44
N SER A 553 3.34 32.38 -3.97
CA SER A 553 3.56 33.13 -2.72
C SER A 553 2.69 32.66 -1.56
N ILE A 554 1.91 31.58 -1.76
CA ILE A 554 0.94 31.10 -0.76
C ILE A 554 1.63 30.39 0.41
N MET A 555 2.84 29.88 0.23
CA MET A 555 3.64 29.27 1.29
C MET A 555 4.81 30.18 1.63
N PRO A 556 4.99 30.54 2.91
CA PRO A 556 6.18 31.25 3.34
C PRO A 556 7.44 30.39 3.15
N ALA A 557 8.56 31.04 2.81
CA ALA A 557 9.82 30.36 2.59
C ALA A 557 10.37 29.74 3.89
N SER A 558 10.86 28.51 3.80
CA SER A 558 11.50 27.79 4.91
C SER A 558 13.00 27.64 4.64
N GLY A 559 13.84 28.23 5.48
CA GLY A 559 15.30 28.15 5.37
C GLY A 559 15.99 27.97 6.71
N CYS A 560 17.28 27.63 6.69
CA CYS A 560 18.09 27.45 7.90
C CYS A 560 18.88 28.74 8.23
N ARG A 561 19.08 29.04 9.54
CA ARG A 561 19.96 30.15 10.00
C ARG A 561 21.45 29.88 9.76
N ARG A 562 21.83 28.62 9.61
CA ARG A 562 23.22 28.18 9.40
C ARG A 562 23.33 27.51 8.03
N VAL A 563 24.56 27.48 7.49
CA VAL A 563 24.87 26.57 6.38
C VAL A 563 24.66 25.16 6.92
N CYS A 564 23.76 24.38 6.30
CA CYS A 564 23.59 22.98 6.67
C CYS A 564 24.88 22.22 6.34
N GLU A 565 25.75 22.08 7.34
CA GLU A 565 26.98 21.27 7.25
C GLU A 565 26.71 19.77 7.41
N GLU A 566 25.47 19.34 7.63
CA GLU A 566 25.12 17.91 7.65
C GLU A 566 24.94 17.33 6.24
N CYS A 567 26.00 17.41 5.45
CA CYS A 567 26.19 16.61 4.24
C CYS A 567 27.66 16.17 4.14
N GLN A 568 28.20 15.58 5.22
CA GLN A 568 29.39 14.73 5.22
C GLN A 568 29.69 14.24 6.64
N ASP A 569 29.00 13.20 7.11
CA ASP A 569 29.60 12.34 8.13
C ASP A 569 28.94 10.96 8.19
N LEU A 570 29.38 10.05 7.31
CA LEU A 570 29.49 8.64 7.72
C LEU A 570 30.80 8.56 8.51
N GLY A 571 30.72 8.97 9.78
CA GLY A 571 31.86 9.03 10.68
C GLY A 571 32.58 7.68 10.73
N ALA A 572 33.91 7.73 10.68
CA ALA A 572 34.87 6.64 10.56
C ALA A 572 34.89 5.55 11.67
N LYS A 573 33.74 5.17 12.24
CA LYS A 573 33.63 4.24 13.39
C LYS A 573 32.60 3.11 13.22
N SER A 574 31.97 2.94 12.06
CA SER A 574 30.92 1.92 11.86
C SER A 574 31.41 0.61 11.23
N TYR A 575 32.72 0.46 11.00
CA TYR A 575 33.30 -0.76 10.43
C TYR A 575 34.72 -1.06 10.92
N GLU A 576 35.09 -2.32 10.84
CA GLU A 576 36.45 -2.84 11.00
C GLU A 576 36.84 -3.62 9.74
N PHE A 577 37.97 -3.28 9.12
CA PHE A 577 38.37 -3.89 7.84
C PHE A 577 39.84 -4.30 7.82
N VAL A 578 40.08 -5.54 7.37
CA VAL A 578 41.41 -6.11 7.08
C VAL A 578 41.40 -6.67 5.66
N ASP A 579 42.33 -6.19 4.82
CA ASP A 579 42.46 -6.63 3.42
C ASP A 579 42.87 -8.11 3.31
N GLY A 580 42.46 -8.73 2.20
CA GLY A 580 42.77 -10.11 1.82
C GLY A 580 42.55 -10.36 0.33
N ASP A 581 42.80 -11.58 -0.12
CA ASP A 581 42.46 -12.05 -1.48
C ASP A 581 40.99 -12.47 -1.57
N TYR A 582 40.43 -12.92 -0.44
CA TYR A 582 39.02 -13.20 -0.24
C TYR A 582 38.56 -12.47 1.01
N VAL A 583 37.52 -11.65 0.91
CA VAL A 583 36.98 -10.85 2.01
C VAL A 583 35.65 -11.42 2.44
N ILE A 584 35.48 -11.60 3.75
CA ILE A 584 34.21 -12.00 4.36
C ILE A 584 33.52 -10.76 4.92
N LEU A 585 32.28 -10.51 4.49
CA LEU A 585 31.44 -9.45 5.04
C LEU A 585 30.77 -9.97 6.31
N GLY A 586 31.04 -9.35 7.46
CA GLY A 586 30.36 -9.63 8.73
C GLY A 586 29.37 -8.51 9.07
N ILE A 587 28.12 -8.87 9.36
CA ILE A 587 27.03 -7.93 9.67
C ILE A 587 26.63 -8.12 11.13
N PHE A 588 26.89 -7.12 11.97
CA PHE A 588 26.68 -7.21 13.41
C PHE A 588 25.85 -6.04 13.94
N SER A 589 24.96 -6.31 14.89
CA SER A 589 24.16 -5.27 15.54
C SER A 589 24.76 -4.88 16.88
N VAL A 590 25.86 -4.12 16.84
CA VAL A 590 26.66 -3.74 18.02
C VAL A 590 26.00 -2.60 18.78
N HIS A 591 25.39 -1.64 18.08
CA HIS A 591 24.60 -0.57 18.67
C HIS A 591 23.09 -0.76 18.44
N TRP A 592 22.27 -0.11 19.28
CA TRP A 592 20.83 0.02 19.06
C TRP A 592 20.53 0.94 17.88
N LYS A 593 19.30 0.88 17.36
CA LYS A 593 18.82 1.85 16.38
C LYS A 593 18.83 3.24 17.02
N GLY A 594 19.29 4.25 16.27
CA GLY A 594 19.28 5.65 16.70
C GLY A 594 17.86 6.10 17.08
N LYS A 595 17.75 6.90 18.15
CA LYS A 595 16.46 7.42 18.66
C LYS A 595 15.90 8.56 17.79
N ASP A 596 16.74 9.18 16.97
CA ASP A 596 16.36 10.19 15.99
C ASP A 596 16.54 9.57 14.59
N ALA A 597 15.62 9.77 13.63
CA ALA A 597 15.63 9.04 12.34
C ALA A 597 16.74 9.45 11.35
N SER A 598 17.87 9.91 11.88
CA SER A 598 19.15 9.91 11.19
C SER A 598 19.67 8.47 11.02
N PHE A 599 20.47 8.20 9.99
CA PHE A 599 21.17 6.91 9.80
C PHE A 599 22.29 6.65 10.83
N LYS A 600 22.26 7.33 11.98
CA LYS A 600 23.25 7.23 13.06
C LYS A 600 22.91 6.04 13.96
N CYS A 601 23.94 5.34 14.45
CA CYS A 601 23.76 4.34 15.49
C CYS A 601 23.28 4.99 16.80
N GLY A 602 22.47 4.26 17.56
CA GLY A 602 22.11 4.60 18.94
C GLY A 602 23.15 4.10 19.95
N GLU A 603 22.72 3.89 21.19
CA GLU A 603 23.59 3.44 22.29
C GLU A 603 24.16 2.04 22.06
N PHE A 604 25.34 1.76 22.63
CA PHE A 604 25.99 0.45 22.57
C PHE A 604 25.14 -0.61 23.28
N ARG A 605 25.06 -1.83 22.71
CA ARG A 605 24.27 -2.94 23.28
C ARG A 605 25.06 -3.70 24.33
N GLU A 606 25.24 -3.11 25.51
CA GLU A 606 26.07 -3.66 26.61
C GLU A 606 25.72 -5.09 27.03
N ASN A 607 24.46 -5.51 26.90
CA ASN A 607 23.97 -6.84 27.28
C ASN A 607 23.57 -7.71 26.08
N SER A 608 24.14 -7.51 24.89
CA SER A 608 23.91 -8.38 23.73
C SER A 608 25.13 -9.23 23.37
N ASP A 609 24.85 -10.40 22.81
CA ASP A 609 25.89 -11.28 22.26
C ASP A 609 26.49 -10.75 20.94
N SER A 610 26.04 -9.60 20.44
CA SER A 610 26.47 -9.07 19.13
C SER A 610 27.94 -8.70 19.08
N PHE A 611 28.44 -8.02 20.13
CA PHE A 611 29.84 -7.63 20.20
C PHE A 611 30.77 -8.84 20.43
N PRO A 612 30.44 -9.77 21.36
CA PRO A 612 31.12 -11.07 21.43
C PRO A 612 31.10 -11.85 20.11
N ALA A 613 29.97 -11.89 19.39
CA ALA A 613 29.85 -12.57 18.10
C ALA A 613 30.74 -11.92 17.02
N MET A 614 30.79 -10.59 16.97
CA MET A 614 31.72 -9.85 16.10
C MET A 614 33.18 -10.21 16.42
N LYS A 615 33.55 -10.26 17.71
CA LYS A 615 34.92 -10.67 18.11
C LYS A 615 35.23 -12.12 17.79
N ALA A 616 34.27 -13.03 17.95
CA ALA A 616 34.41 -14.42 17.57
C ALA A 616 34.59 -14.59 16.05
N PHE A 617 33.82 -13.83 15.26
CA PHE A 617 33.97 -13.75 13.80
C PHE A 617 35.36 -13.29 13.39
N VAL A 618 35.84 -12.17 13.94
CA VAL A 618 37.20 -11.65 13.66
C VAL A 618 38.25 -12.72 13.99
N HIS A 619 38.18 -13.31 15.18
CA HIS A 619 39.11 -14.36 15.60
C HIS A 619 39.07 -15.59 14.68
N ALA A 620 37.89 -15.99 14.20
CA ALA A 620 37.74 -17.11 13.28
C ALA A 620 38.42 -16.83 11.93
N VAL A 621 38.25 -15.63 11.38
CA VAL A 621 38.90 -15.25 10.11
C VAL A 621 40.42 -15.15 10.27
N GLU A 622 40.91 -14.59 11.37
CA GLU A 622 42.35 -14.54 11.68
C GLU A 622 42.95 -15.94 11.82
N LYS A 623 42.24 -16.85 12.47
CA LYS A 623 42.65 -18.25 12.60
C LYS A 623 42.65 -18.95 11.24
N LEU A 624 41.64 -18.75 10.40
CA LEU A 624 41.61 -19.29 9.03
C LEU A 624 42.81 -18.81 8.21
N ARG A 625 43.15 -17.53 8.32
CA ARG A 625 44.34 -16.94 7.68
C ARG A 625 45.62 -17.64 8.16
N ALA A 626 45.77 -17.88 9.46
CA ALA A 626 46.95 -18.52 10.03
C ALA A 626 47.05 -20.01 9.65
N ASP A 627 45.94 -20.74 9.70
CA ASP A 627 45.91 -22.20 9.54
C ASP A 627 46.01 -22.64 8.07
N THR A 628 45.51 -21.82 7.12
CA THR A 628 45.44 -22.20 5.70
C THR A 628 46.55 -21.59 4.83
N GLY A 629 47.20 -20.52 5.30
CA GLY A 629 48.13 -19.72 4.49
C GLY A 629 47.46 -18.90 3.37
N ILE A 630 46.13 -18.95 3.24
CA ILE A 630 45.35 -18.11 2.33
C ILE A 630 45.10 -16.76 3.00
N ARG A 631 45.22 -15.66 2.25
CA ARG A 631 44.98 -14.31 2.79
C ARG A 631 43.49 -14.01 2.89
N PHE A 632 42.78 -14.64 3.83
CA PHE A 632 41.41 -14.26 4.16
C PHE A 632 41.38 -12.90 4.85
N GLY A 633 40.62 -11.95 4.31
CA GLY A 633 40.30 -10.65 4.91
C GLY A 633 38.86 -10.61 5.40
N TYR A 634 38.50 -9.53 6.08
CA TYR A 634 37.13 -9.32 6.52
C TYR A 634 36.77 -7.85 6.55
N VAL A 635 35.49 -7.54 6.35
CA VAL A 635 34.87 -6.26 6.69
C VAL A 635 33.73 -6.54 7.65
N ALA A 636 33.88 -6.14 8.91
CA ALA A 636 32.83 -6.23 9.93
C ALA A 636 32.14 -4.87 10.02
N ILE A 637 30.83 -4.82 9.76
CA ILE A 637 30.03 -3.60 9.83
C ILE A 637 29.08 -3.65 11.03
N ASP A 638 28.81 -2.48 11.58
CA ASP A 638 27.76 -2.28 12.56
C ASP A 638 26.47 -1.83 11.86
N ASP A 639 25.45 -2.69 11.87
CA ASP A 639 24.15 -2.42 11.27
C ASP A 639 23.25 -1.51 12.14
N CYS A 640 23.71 -1.13 13.34
CA CYS A 640 22.96 -0.36 14.33
C CYS A 640 21.58 -0.96 14.67
N TYR A 641 21.39 -2.26 14.55
CA TYR A 641 20.09 -2.94 14.67
C TYR A 641 19.00 -2.34 13.76
N SER A 642 19.40 -1.83 12.58
CA SER A 642 18.56 -1.08 11.66
C SER A 642 18.66 -1.66 10.25
N PRO A 643 17.57 -2.24 9.71
CA PRO A 643 17.55 -2.78 8.36
C PRO A 643 17.99 -1.75 7.30
N LEU A 644 17.58 -0.49 7.46
CA LEU A 644 17.92 0.60 6.56
C LEU A 644 19.40 0.97 6.61
N THR A 645 19.96 1.06 7.82
CA THR A 645 21.39 1.37 7.98
C THR A 645 22.23 0.26 7.36
N ALA A 646 21.86 -0.99 7.59
CA ALA A 646 22.53 -2.16 7.02
C ALA A 646 22.50 -2.12 5.48
N THR A 647 21.31 -2.01 4.88
CA THR A 647 21.15 -2.03 3.43
C THR A 647 21.85 -0.86 2.76
N ARG A 648 21.74 0.36 3.32
CA ARG A 648 22.46 1.55 2.83
C ARG A 648 23.96 1.34 2.91
N MET A 649 24.48 0.86 4.03
CA MET A 649 25.92 0.70 4.23
C MET A 649 26.49 -0.35 3.29
N ILE A 650 25.87 -1.52 3.18
CA ILE A 650 26.32 -2.58 2.28
C ILE A 650 26.21 -2.12 0.83
N SER A 651 25.09 -1.49 0.44
CA SER A 651 24.91 -0.96 -0.93
C SER A 651 26.05 0.00 -1.30
N LYS A 652 26.36 0.97 -0.42
CA LYS A 652 27.45 1.92 -0.66
C LYS A 652 28.84 1.28 -0.68
N ILE A 653 29.07 0.25 0.14
CA ILE A 653 30.33 -0.51 0.11
C ILE A 653 30.45 -1.25 -1.23
N MET A 654 29.38 -1.89 -1.68
CA MET A 654 29.39 -2.70 -2.89
C MET A 654 29.43 -1.87 -4.17
N SER A 655 28.79 -0.70 -4.19
CA SER A 655 28.85 0.25 -5.31
C SER A 655 30.17 1.02 -5.38
N GLY A 656 30.95 1.04 -4.28
CA GLY A 656 32.16 1.86 -4.14
C GLY A 656 31.90 3.30 -3.69
N ASP A 657 30.64 3.68 -3.40
CA ASP A 657 30.27 5.01 -2.90
C ASP A 657 30.75 5.27 -1.47
N LEU A 658 31.04 4.21 -0.70
CA LEU A 658 31.69 4.29 0.61
C LEU A 658 33.07 3.62 0.55
N GLU A 659 34.11 4.44 0.61
CA GLU A 659 35.49 3.95 0.63
C GLU A 659 35.82 3.35 2.01
N VAL A 660 35.95 2.02 2.05
CA VAL A 660 36.36 1.27 3.24
C VAL A 660 37.86 1.06 3.18
N ILE A 661 38.62 1.69 4.09
CA ILE A 661 40.08 1.68 4.06
C ILE A 661 40.63 0.83 5.20
N CYS A 662 41.59 -0.05 4.88
CA CYS A 662 42.24 -0.86 5.91
C CYS A 662 43.15 0.02 6.76
N LYS A 663 42.92 0.05 8.08
CA LYS A 663 43.64 0.95 9.01
C LYS A 663 45.14 0.71 9.08
N HIS A 664 45.60 -0.50 8.73
CA HIS A 664 47.02 -0.88 8.84
C HIS A 664 47.78 -0.74 7.52
N THR A 665 47.13 -1.06 6.40
CA THR A 665 47.79 -1.09 5.08
C THR A 665 47.44 0.11 4.22
N HIS A 666 46.43 0.90 4.60
CA HIS A 666 45.85 1.99 3.80
C HIS A 666 45.35 1.55 2.42
N VAL A 667 45.07 0.25 2.25
CA VAL A 667 44.49 -0.31 1.03
C VAL A 667 42.96 -0.19 1.11
N PRO A 668 42.29 0.33 0.06
CA PRO A 668 40.83 0.34 -0.01
C PRO A 668 40.29 -1.07 -0.29
N LEU A 669 39.09 -1.36 0.23
CA LEU A 669 38.35 -2.57 -0.08
C LEU A 669 37.99 -2.60 -1.57
N ASP A 670 38.32 -3.70 -2.23
CA ASP A 670 37.75 -4.04 -3.54
C ASP A 670 36.48 -4.88 -3.33
N PRO A 671 35.28 -4.37 -3.67
CA PRO A 671 34.02 -5.08 -3.48
C PRO A 671 33.98 -6.45 -4.14
N LYS A 672 34.71 -6.64 -5.25
CA LYS A 672 34.76 -7.92 -5.98
C LYS A 672 35.44 -9.04 -5.20
N LYS A 673 36.19 -8.69 -4.15
CA LYS A 673 36.81 -9.67 -3.26
C LYS A 673 35.86 -10.16 -2.18
N VAL A 674 34.68 -9.55 -2.02
CA VAL A 674 33.70 -10.01 -1.03
C VAL A 674 33.00 -11.26 -1.56
N VAL A 675 33.23 -12.40 -0.91
CA VAL A 675 32.79 -13.71 -1.43
C VAL A 675 31.67 -14.35 -0.62
N VAL A 676 31.43 -13.89 0.61
CA VAL A 676 30.39 -14.41 1.50
C VAL A 676 30.05 -13.39 2.57
N GLY A 677 28.76 -13.28 2.89
CA GLY A 677 28.23 -12.55 4.04
C GLY A 677 27.99 -13.48 5.22
N VAL A 678 28.27 -13.03 6.43
CA VAL A 678 27.99 -13.73 7.70
C VAL A 678 27.19 -12.79 8.59
N GLY A 679 26.02 -13.24 9.05
CA GLY A 679 25.02 -12.43 9.74
C GLY A 679 23.73 -12.29 8.93
N ALA A 680 22.85 -11.32 9.21
CA ALA A 680 22.85 -10.51 10.44
C ALA A 680 22.26 -11.31 11.61
N GLN A 681 22.47 -10.84 12.84
CA GLN A 681 21.90 -11.46 14.03
C GLN A 681 20.38 -11.19 14.18
N SER A 682 19.91 -10.10 13.58
CA SER A 682 18.53 -9.65 13.67
C SER A 682 17.74 -10.11 12.45
N SER A 683 16.62 -10.84 12.64
CA SER A 683 15.81 -11.32 11.51
C SER A 683 15.35 -10.20 10.57
N PRO A 684 14.88 -9.02 11.07
CA PRO A 684 14.57 -7.88 10.21
C PRO A 684 15.74 -7.38 9.36
N VAL A 685 16.96 -7.38 9.91
CA VAL A 685 18.16 -6.94 9.18
C VAL A 685 18.54 -7.98 8.13
N THR A 686 18.54 -9.26 8.50
CA THR A 686 18.83 -10.38 7.60
C THR A 686 17.89 -10.39 6.40
N ILE A 687 16.59 -10.22 6.65
CA ILE A 687 15.56 -10.15 5.59
C ILE A 687 15.82 -8.96 4.64
N ALA A 688 16.28 -7.82 5.16
CA ALA A 688 16.51 -6.62 4.35
C ALA A 688 17.79 -6.67 3.50
N VAL A 689 18.86 -7.28 4.00
CA VAL A 689 20.15 -7.35 3.29
C VAL A 689 20.25 -8.55 2.35
N LEU A 690 19.45 -9.60 2.58
CA LEU A 690 19.49 -10.82 1.78
C LEU A 690 19.24 -10.58 0.28
N PRO A 691 18.22 -9.81 -0.16
CA PRO A 691 18.00 -9.55 -1.58
C PRO A 691 19.14 -8.79 -2.25
N LEU A 692 19.79 -7.88 -1.51
CA LEU A 692 20.93 -7.12 -2.00
C LEU A 692 22.12 -8.05 -2.29
N LEU A 693 22.45 -8.93 -1.35
CA LEU A 693 23.56 -9.87 -1.50
C LEU A 693 23.26 -10.96 -2.55
N GLN A 694 22.00 -11.40 -2.65
CA GLN A 694 21.55 -12.32 -3.70
C GLN A 694 21.77 -11.74 -5.10
N ASN A 695 21.46 -10.46 -5.32
CA ASN A 695 21.70 -9.80 -6.60
C ASN A 695 23.19 -9.66 -6.95
N LEU A 696 24.07 -9.79 -5.97
CA LEU A 696 25.53 -9.73 -6.14
C LEU A 696 26.17 -11.12 -6.18
N ASP A 697 25.38 -12.20 -6.19
CA ASP A 697 25.83 -13.59 -6.08
C ASP A 697 26.69 -13.85 -4.82
N ILE A 698 26.45 -13.09 -3.74
CA ILE A 698 27.13 -13.24 -2.46
C ILE A 698 26.22 -14.04 -1.51
N PRO A 699 26.57 -15.29 -1.14
CA PRO A 699 25.78 -16.06 -0.18
C PRO A 699 25.82 -15.40 1.21
N LEU A 700 24.69 -15.39 1.91
CA LEU A 700 24.57 -14.92 3.29
C LEU A 700 24.37 -16.11 4.23
N ILE A 701 25.27 -16.27 5.20
CA ILE A 701 25.23 -17.31 6.23
C ILE A 701 24.80 -16.66 7.54
N SER A 702 23.57 -16.94 7.97
CA SER A 702 23.05 -16.49 9.27
C SER A 702 23.60 -17.36 10.40
N PHE A 703 23.71 -16.79 11.60
CA PHE A 703 24.09 -17.48 12.83
C PHE A 703 23.08 -17.23 13.95
#